data_AF-B4JXH6-F1
#
_entry.id   AF-B4JXH6-F1
#
_cell.length_a   1.000
_cell.length_b   1.000
_cell.length_c   1.000
_cell.angle_alpha   90.00
_cell.angle_beta   90.00
_cell.angle_gamma   90.00
#
_symmetry.space_group_name_H-M   'P 1'
#
loop_
_entity.id
_entity.type
_entity.pdbx_description
1 polymer ?
#
loop_
_entity_poly.entity_id
_entity_poly.type
_entity_poly.pdbx_seq_one_letter_code
_entity_poly.pdbx_strand_id
1 'polypeptide(L)'
;MANAKMSQPKFLPRIENSSAASTNTHVAPAGGNPFETDDDEIFSKHKMTVNLPSDCSGELVHLSVSRNWMFYLLAATHGRLILFRYFLPRPNSQPAQIALEKYLTGYKITNIFLDTTGHHLIISLVPKSPGVSPDFLYIHSTETSRVQLKVRRIEKLKDHEITSVAFNTYHGTDTTTGSILLGTSRGLIFETELGPTTDTYRKKLYDLGQGLAKYPINGLEVLRVPNSNRWIVVATTPNCIYSFEETLRPEERSLQPIFASYVNGERQPYCEKQKTDLGYSLIRFFAPPNSKYPKQWAWLCGAGIRIGELSIDSTSTVTLLGDTLINLDFEKAMHLSYEERRISVPKTFVLTEYHAVLLYMDHIRAICLLNQELVYHEVFDEVRVGRPLNMERDAVTGIIYVYTDKSVFTLQISREERNIWRIYLNSGQYELATAHAAEDPENLQLVLAERAEAAFMEGAYEVAANYYAETDKTFETVCLKFMDLPDKRPIVNYVKKRLNRLTTSVNATDESQADAIKALVIWLIDLYLTQINTPGQDETWRHEWQTEYDEFMREEPVLLCTSKNRTAVRQLIAEHADPHSLAQFAISINDYDEVIGQQLKSDCFAEALQTLCRQRDLQLYYKYAPQLMVRLPRQTIDALIALDAKLDIEKIVPTLVVIDTQEQREHVIRYLRFAVLTLNTSNNAIHNFLLQLYAQHEQKLLMEYLYLQGQDESLVHYDIHFALKVCTELGIKEACVFLQCMLCMWTTAVDLALEFDMKLAKKTALIPKDNETRRKLWLRIAYHEIKGTNDVKKALSLLKDCDYLLQIEDLLPFFSDFEKIDNFKEAICDALKDYNQRIQELQREMCESKEQSERVCKELRQLKAHSIRMEAQDVCDVCDLILLVKPFFVFICGHKFHSDCLDKQVAPMLGKERSRRLSLLKQQMETLMAQTVGTANHTPDQQKKRIELKTEIEEILAADCLYCGLLIETIDQPLVENWDQVNLGWE
;
A
#
# COMPACT_ATOMS: atom_id res chain seq x y z
N MET A 1 28.35 18.45 11.80
CA MET A 1 28.06 17.49 10.72
C MET A 1 27.11 16.46 11.32
N ALA A 2 25.83 16.51 10.98
CA ALA A 2 25.16 15.99 9.78
C ALA A 2 24.38 14.73 10.21
N ASN A 3 23.04 14.84 10.35
CA ASN A 3 22.00 14.41 9.38
C ASN A 3 21.54 12.97 9.68
N ALA A 4 20.27 12.56 9.58
CA ALA A 4 19.05 13.20 9.08
C ALA A 4 17.82 12.49 9.69
N LYS A 5 16.71 13.22 9.86
CA LYS A 5 15.36 12.65 9.96
C LYS A 5 14.47 13.29 8.90
N MET A 6 13.75 12.43 8.18
CA MET A 6 12.89 12.76 7.06
C MET A 6 11.69 13.62 7.47
N SER A 7 11.33 14.56 6.61
CA SER A 7 10.25 15.53 6.74
C SER A 7 8.89 14.95 6.37
N GLN A 8 7.93 14.98 7.30
CA GLN A 8 6.49 14.95 7.01
C GLN A 8 5.95 16.40 6.92
N PRO A 9 4.95 16.69 6.06
CA PRO A 9 4.39 18.02 5.91
C PRO A 9 3.53 18.41 7.13
N LYS A 10 3.78 19.60 7.67
CA LYS A 10 3.04 20.19 8.80
C LYS A 10 1.71 20.74 8.32
N PHE A 11 0.60 20.08 8.67
CA PHE A 11 -0.71 20.74 8.72
C PHE A 11 -0.79 21.56 10.02
N LEU A 12 -1.25 22.81 9.90
CA LEU A 12 -1.47 23.71 11.04
C LEU A 12 -2.58 23.17 11.96
N PRO A 13 -2.51 23.42 13.29
CA PRO A 13 -3.48 22.89 14.23
C PRO A 13 -4.83 23.61 14.11
N ARG A 14 -5.91 22.82 14.22
CA ARG A 14 -7.30 23.23 14.31
C ARG A 14 -7.50 24.08 15.57
N ILE A 15 -7.97 25.32 15.42
CA ILE A 15 -8.34 26.19 16.54
C ILE A 15 -9.69 25.70 17.07
N GLU A 16 -9.69 25.20 18.30
CA GLU A 16 -10.89 24.92 19.09
C GLU A 16 -11.50 26.26 19.54
N ASN A 17 -12.70 26.58 19.06
CA ASN A 17 -13.47 27.70 19.60
C ASN A 17 -14.31 27.23 20.79
N SER A 18 -14.01 27.82 21.94
CA SER A 18 -14.68 27.65 23.22
C SER A 18 -16.17 28.02 23.13
N SER A 19 -16.99 27.13 23.67
CA SER A 19 -18.40 27.34 23.98
C SER A 19 -18.57 28.42 25.06
N ALA A 20 -19.29 29.49 24.73
CA ALA A 20 -19.90 30.38 25.70
C ALA A 20 -21.38 30.54 25.36
N ALA A 21 -22.21 29.96 26.24
CA ALA A 21 -23.66 30.01 26.17
C ALA A 21 -24.17 31.45 26.34
N SER A 22 -25.11 31.86 25.51
CA SER A 22 -26.15 32.81 25.91
C SER A 22 -27.47 32.38 25.28
N THR A 23 -28.39 32.07 26.18
CA THR A 23 -29.76 31.62 25.97
C THR A 23 -30.61 32.76 25.42
N ASN A 24 -31.35 32.53 24.34
CA ASN A 24 -32.61 33.23 24.09
C ASN A 24 -33.55 32.34 23.26
N THR A 25 -34.53 31.80 23.97
CA THR A 25 -35.75 31.15 23.47
C THR A 25 -36.64 32.15 22.72
N HIS A 26 -36.98 31.89 21.47
CA HIS A 26 -38.27 32.30 20.90
C HIS A 26 -38.82 31.28 19.89
N VAL A 27 -40.13 31.15 19.95
CA VAL A 27 -41.01 30.09 19.43
C VAL A 27 -41.32 30.31 17.95
N ALA A 28 -41.34 29.20 17.19
CA ALA A 28 -41.74 29.15 15.79
C ALA A 28 -43.22 29.51 15.55
N PRO A 29 -43.56 30.18 14.44
CA PRO A 29 -44.83 29.96 13.75
C PRO A 29 -44.62 28.94 12.62
N ALA A 30 -45.52 27.96 12.56
CA ALA A 30 -45.54 26.88 11.59
C ALA A 30 -45.74 27.39 10.16
N GLY A 31 -44.89 26.94 9.22
CA GLY A 31 -45.11 27.13 7.78
C GLY A 31 -43.88 27.24 6.86
N GLY A 32 -42.65 26.98 7.32
CA GLY A 32 -41.43 27.12 6.50
C GLY A 32 -40.69 25.79 6.24
N ASN A 33 -40.07 25.70 5.05
CA ASN A 33 -39.22 24.58 4.58
C ASN A 33 -38.18 24.15 5.63
N PRO A 34 -37.93 22.84 5.84
CA PRO A 34 -37.03 22.35 6.89
C PRO A 34 -35.53 22.39 6.51
N PHE A 35 -35.12 23.14 5.48
CA PHE A 35 -33.77 23.12 4.91
C PHE A 35 -32.99 24.45 4.96
N GLU A 36 -33.52 25.47 5.63
CA GLU A 36 -32.71 26.64 6.00
C GLU A 36 -31.89 26.29 7.25
N THR A 37 -30.81 25.54 7.07
CA THR A 37 -29.68 25.63 8.01
C THR A 37 -29.09 27.03 7.88
N ASP A 38 -28.74 27.67 9.00
CA ASP A 38 -28.14 29.00 9.08
C ASP A 38 -26.98 29.17 8.08
N ASP A 39 -27.31 29.62 6.87
CA ASP A 39 -26.36 29.77 5.77
C ASP A 39 -25.98 31.24 5.69
N ASP A 40 -24.74 31.54 6.09
CA ASP A 40 -24.15 32.86 5.87
C ASP A 40 -24.37 33.28 4.40
N GLU A 41 -24.88 34.51 4.18
CA GLU A 41 -25.09 35.05 2.84
C GLU A 41 -23.79 34.99 2.02
N ILE A 42 -23.89 34.60 0.73
CA ILE A 42 -22.72 34.52 -0.18
C ILE A 42 -22.01 35.88 -0.25
N PHE A 43 -22.79 36.96 -0.24
CA PHE A 43 -22.29 38.32 -0.26
C PHE A 43 -22.71 39.03 1.02
N SER A 44 -21.74 39.58 1.75
CA SER A 44 -22.00 40.39 2.94
C SER A 44 -21.30 41.75 2.85
N LYS A 45 -22.07 42.83 3.05
CA LYS A 45 -21.56 44.20 2.99
C LYS A 45 -21.05 44.65 4.35
N HIS A 46 -19.76 44.96 4.44
CA HIS A 46 -19.13 45.46 5.65
C HIS A 46 -18.67 46.91 5.47
N LYS A 47 -18.99 47.78 6.44
CA LYS A 47 -18.54 49.19 6.40
C LYS A 47 -17.07 49.27 6.80
N MET A 48 -16.24 49.85 5.92
CA MET A 48 -14.84 50.09 6.18
C MET A 48 -14.65 51.44 6.89
N THR A 49 -13.96 51.41 8.04
CA THR A 49 -13.56 52.63 8.76
C THR A 49 -12.21 53.13 8.24
N VAL A 50 -12.22 54.20 7.45
CA VAL A 50 -10.99 54.87 7.00
C VAL A 50 -10.63 55.96 8.00
N ASN A 51 -9.43 55.89 8.58
CA ASN A 51 -8.93 56.88 9.53
C ASN A 51 -8.55 58.18 8.80
N LEU A 52 -9.51 59.08 8.63
CA LEU A 52 -9.26 60.42 8.11
C LEU A 52 -8.70 61.33 9.22
N PRO A 53 -7.69 62.17 8.95
CA PRO A 53 -7.26 63.20 9.88
C PRO A 53 -8.42 64.10 10.31
N SER A 54 -8.51 64.41 11.60
CA SER A 54 -9.62 65.16 12.24
C SER A 54 -9.95 66.50 11.58
N ASP A 55 -8.98 67.09 10.88
CA ASP A 55 -9.07 68.41 10.25
C ASP A 55 -9.71 68.39 8.84
N CYS A 56 -10.08 67.22 8.32
CA CYS A 56 -10.58 67.03 6.96
C CYS A 56 -11.94 66.33 6.95
N SER A 57 -13.03 67.10 7.00
CA SER A 57 -14.39 66.62 6.68
C SER A 57 -14.77 67.02 5.25
N GLY A 58 -15.33 66.09 4.49
CA GLY A 58 -15.65 66.30 3.09
C GLY A 58 -16.44 65.15 2.48
N GLU A 59 -16.81 65.31 1.21
CA GLU A 59 -17.45 64.26 0.40
C GLU A 59 -16.39 63.48 -0.39
N LEU A 60 -16.52 62.16 -0.42
CA LEU A 60 -15.69 61.29 -1.25
C LEU A 60 -16.05 61.49 -2.72
N VAL A 61 -15.05 61.74 -3.57
CA VAL A 61 -15.27 61.95 -5.01
C VAL A 61 -14.87 60.71 -5.80
N HIS A 62 -13.67 60.20 -5.55
CA HIS A 62 -13.14 59.02 -6.22
C HIS A 62 -12.33 58.18 -5.26
N LEU A 63 -12.39 56.87 -5.49
CA LEU A 63 -11.57 55.87 -4.85
C LEU A 63 -10.92 55.03 -5.96
N SER A 64 -9.66 54.64 -5.77
CA SER A 64 -9.07 53.57 -6.58
C SER A 64 -8.16 52.70 -5.73
N VAL A 65 -8.20 51.39 -5.96
CA VAL A 65 -7.51 50.39 -5.14
C VAL A 65 -6.76 49.41 -6.03
N SER A 66 -5.49 49.19 -5.71
CA SER A 66 -4.64 48.23 -6.41
C SER A 66 -3.56 47.72 -5.48
N ARG A 67 -3.39 46.40 -5.39
CA ARG A 67 -2.34 45.75 -4.59
C ARG A 67 -2.28 46.29 -3.16
N ASN A 68 -3.42 46.31 -2.47
CA ASN A 68 -3.55 46.85 -1.11
C ASN A 68 -3.25 48.37 -0.93
N TRP A 69 -2.95 49.10 -2.00
CA TRP A 69 -2.84 50.56 -1.98
C TRP A 69 -4.16 51.18 -2.35
N MET A 70 -4.64 52.07 -1.49
CA MET A 70 -5.91 52.77 -1.67
C MET A 70 -5.64 54.27 -1.85
N PHE A 71 -6.04 54.80 -2.99
CA PHE A 71 -6.06 56.24 -3.24
C PHE A 71 -7.46 56.77 -2.98
N TYR A 72 -7.56 57.72 -2.05
CA TYR A 72 -8.81 58.26 -1.55
C TYR A 72 -8.85 59.76 -1.82
N LEU A 73 -9.72 60.21 -2.73
CA LEU A 73 -9.85 61.62 -3.10
C LEU A 73 -11.05 62.25 -2.39
N LEU A 74 -10.76 63.17 -1.45
CA LEU A 74 -11.75 63.88 -0.66
C LEU A 74 -11.93 65.32 -1.15
N ALA A 75 -13.17 65.74 -1.34
CA ALA A 75 -13.54 67.15 -1.49
C ALA A 75 -13.88 67.73 -0.11
N ALA A 76 -12.93 68.44 0.50
CA ALA A 76 -13.16 69.06 1.80
C ALA A 76 -14.09 70.29 1.68
N THR A 77 -14.72 70.65 2.80
CA THR A 77 -15.76 71.69 2.96
C THR A 77 -15.45 73.10 2.43
N HIS A 78 -14.20 73.39 2.06
CA HIS A 78 -13.78 74.67 1.44
C HIS A 78 -13.43 74.55 -0.06
N GLY A 79 -13.86 73.49 -0.75
CA GLY A 79 -13.53 73.25 -2.16
C GLY A 79 -12.09 72.76 -2.38
N ARG A 80 -11.43 72.36 -1.29
CA ARG A 80 -10.07 71.80 -1.27
C ARG A 80 -10.11 70.33 -1.64
N LEU A 81 -9.46 69.95 -2.74
CA LEU A 81 -9.35 68.55 -3.16
C LEU A 81 -8.04 67.96 -2.62
N ILE A 82 -8.16 67.00 -1.70
CA ILE A 82 -7.03 66.35 -1.04
C ILE A 82 -7.02 64.88 -1.45
N LEU A 83 -5.89 64.43 -1.98
CA LEU A 83 -5.65 63.04 -2.32
C LEU A 83 -4.86 62.38 -1.18
N PHE A 84 -5.38 61.28 -0.66
CA PHE A 84 -4.73 60.45 0.34
C PHE A 84 -4.28 59.12 -0.27
N ARG A 85 -3.11 58.64 0.11
CA ARG A 85 -2.62 57.28 -0.20
C ARG A 85 -2.52 56.49 1.10
N TYR A 86 -3.29 55.40 1.18
CA TYR A 86 -3.32 54.47 2.30
C TYR A 86 -2.71 53.12 1.91
N PHE A 87 -2.00 52.52 2.85
CA PHE A 87 -1.60 51.11 2.77
C PHE A 87 -2.55 50.29 3.65
N LEU A 88 -3.43 49.51 3.03
CA LEU A 88 -4.52 48.82 3.74
C LEU A 88 -4.06 47.86 4.86
N PRO A 89 -2.95 47.11 4.76
CA PRO A 89 -2.47 46.23 5.83
C PRO A 89 -1.97 46.98 7.07
N ARG A 90 -1.72 48.29 6.96
CA ARG A 90 -1.33 49.16 8.08
C ARG A 90 -2.26 50.37 8.12
N PRO A 91 -3.54 50.21 8.47
CA PRO A 91 -4.53 51.29 8.46
C PRO A 91 -4.24 52.39 9.50
N ASN A 92 -3.33 52.12 10.45
CA ASN A 92 -2.96 53.03 11.54
C ASN A 92 -1.73 53.90 11.24
N SER A 93 -1.05 53.72 10.11
CA SER A 93 0.04 54.63 9.72
C SER A 93 -0.53 55.91 9.11
N GLN A 94 0.08 57.07 9.40
CA GLN A 94 -0.33 58.34 8.80
C GLN A 94 -0.30 58.24 7.26
N PRO A 95 -1.42 58.56 6.57
CA PRO A 95 -1.47 58.49 5.12
C PRO A 95 -0.60 59.58 4.49
N ALA A 96 -0.05 59.29 3.32
CA ALA A 96 0.56 60.34 2.51
C ALA A 96 -0.57 61.20 1.91
N GLN A 97 -0.51 62.52 2.11
CA GLN A 97 -1.53 63.46 1.65
C GLN A 97 -0.96 64.50 0.68
N ILE A 98 -1.72 64.88 -0.32
CA ILE A 98 -1.38 65.97 -1.24
C ILE A 98 -2.62 66.79 -1.62
N ALA A 99 -2.52 68.11 -1.50
CA ALA A 99 -3.56 69.04 -1.93
C ALA A 99 -3.40 69.35 -3.43
N LEU A 100 -4.44 69.09 -4.23
CA LEU A 100 -4.42 69.22 -5.69
C LEU A 100 -4.92 70.58 -6.20
N GLU A 101 -5.39 71.48 -5.32
CA GLU A 101 -5.98 72.79 -5.69
C GLU A 101 -5.10 73.61 -6.65
N LYS A 102 -3.79 73.66 -6.40
CA LYS A 102 -2.83 74.41 -7.23
C LYS A 102 -2.81 73.96 -8.69
N TYR A 103 -3.20 72.71 -8.95
CA TYR A 103 -3.15 72.09 -10.26
C TYR A 103 -4.53 72.02 -10.94
N LEU A 104 -5.61 72.34 -10.22
CA LEU A 104 -7.01 72.15 -10.66
C LEU A 104 -7.75 73.46 -10.94
N THR A 105 -7.08 74.61 -10.91
CA THR A 105 -7.68 75.91 -11.20
C THR A 105 -8.23 75.96 -12.63
N GLY A 106 -9.56 76.02 -12.79
CA GLY A 106 -10.23 76.00 -14.08
C GLY A 106 -10.55 74.60 -14.65
N TYR A 107 -10.22 73.52 -13.94
CA TYR A 107 -10.41 72.13 -14.40
C TYR A 107 -11.33 71.33 -13.47
N LYS A 108 -11.95 70.28 -14.02
CA LYS A 108 -12.76 69.26 -13.35
C LYS A 108 -12.11 67.89 -13.57
N ILE A 109 -12.05 67.08 -12.52
CA ILE A 109 -11.58 65.69 -12.61
C ILE A 109 -12.70 64.84 -13.22
N THR A 110 -12.36 64.01 -14.21
CA THR A 110 -13.30 63.05 -14.82
C THR A 110 -13.04 61.63 -14.36
N ASN A 111 -11.81 61.14 -14.55
CA ASN A 111 -11.40 59.77 -14.22
C ASN A 111 -10.06 59.74 -13.50
N ILE A 112 -9.87 58.69 -12.69
CA ILE A 112 -8.63 58.36 -12.01
C ILE A 112 -8.25 56.93 -12.40
N PHE A 113 -7.00 56.73 -12.79
CA PHE A 113 -6.45 55.44 -13.21
C PHE A 113 -5.22 55.11 -12.37
N LEU A 114 -5.25 53.97 -11.69
CA LEU A 114 -4.16 53.47 -10.85
C LEU A 114 -3.49 52.27 -11.53
N ASP A 115 -2.17 52.24 -11.51
CA ASP A 115 -1.41 51.09 -12.01
C ASP A 115 -1.49 49.89 -11.06
N THR A 116 -1.27 48.70 -11.62
CA THR A 116 -1.15 47.41 -10.92
C THR A 116 -0.07 47.37 -9.83
N THR A 117 0.95 48.23 -9.92
CA THR A 117 2.00 48.35 -8.89
C THR A 117 1.55 49.18 -7.67
N GLY A 118 0.55 50.07 -7.83
CA GLY A 118 0.11 50.99 -6.78
C GLY A 118 1.00 52.25 -6.60
N HIS A 119 1.97 52.49 -7.50
CA HIS A 119 2.91 53.63 -7.44
C HIS A 119 2.67 54.74 -8.46
N HIS A 120 1.88 54.46 -9.50
CA HIS A 120 1.61 55.38 -10.60
C HIS A 120 0.10 55.66 -10.70
N LEU A 121 -0.27 56.95 -10.64
CA LEU A 121 -1.65 57.40 -10.72
C LEU A 121 -1.80 58.46 -11.82
N ILE A 122 -2.81 58.30 -12.67
CA ILE A 122 -3.15 59.24 -13.73
C ILE A 122 -4.54 59.81 -13.45
N ILE A 123 -4.66 61.14 -13.43
CA ILE A 123 -5.92 61.85 -13.21
C ILE A 123 -6.24 62.66 -14.46
N SER A 124 -7.41 62.40 -15.07
CA SER A 124 -7.86 63.12 -16.28
C SER A 124 -8.57 64.42 -15.91
N LEU A 125 -8.21 65.51 -16.59
CA LEU A 125 -8.72 66.86 -16.33
C LEU A 125 -9.44 67.43 -17.55
N VAL A 126 -10.67 67.88 -17.33
CA VAL A 126 -11.49 68.57 -18.33
C VAL A 126 -11.67 70.03 -17.91
N PRO A 127 -11.51 71.00 -18.82
CA PRO A 127 -11.72 72.42 -18.52
C PRO A 127 -13.18 72.70 -18.14
N LYS A 128 -13.41 73.56 -17.15
CA LYS A 128 -14.75 74.02 -16.74
C LYS A 128 -15.34 75.06 -17.68
N SER A 129 -14.48 75.78 -18.42
CA SER A 129 -14.85 76.83 -19.37
C SER A 129 -14.40 76.47 -20.79
N PRO A 130 -15.23 76.72 -21.83
CA PRO A 130 -14.84 76.48 -23.21
C PRO A 130 -13.66 77.39 -23.60
N GLY A 131 -12.62 76.83 -24.22
CA GLY A 131 -11.44 77.56 -24.73
C GLY A 131 -10.09 77.13 -24.16
N VAL A 132 -10.07 76.28 -23.14
CA VAL A 132 -8.85 75.68 -22.57
C VAL A 132 -8.77 74.20 -23.01
N SER A 133 -7.58 73.66 -23.27
CA SER A 133 -7.43 72.25 -23.65
C SER A 133 -7.53 71.30 -22.44
N PRO A 134 -8.07 70.09 -22.61
CA PRO A 134 -8.03 69.04 -21.59
C PRO A 134 -6.58 68.58 -21.35
N ASP A 135 -6.27 68.25 -20.10
CA ASP A 135 -4.94 67.84 -19.63
C ASP A 135 -5.06 66.62 -18.71
N PHE A 136 -3.93 66.09 -18.24
CA PHE A 136 -3.93 65.09 -17.18
C PHE A 136 -2.78 65.31 -16.19
N LEU A 137 -2.99 64.86 -14.96
CA LEU A 137 -1.98 64.84 -13.90
C LEU A 137 -1.41 63.43 -13.80
N TYR A 138 -0.09 63.35 -13.70
CA TYR A 138 0.63 62.15 -13.35
C TYR A 138 1.17 62.31 -11.94
N ILE A 139 0.82 61.39 -11.05
CA ILE A 139 1.26 61.37 -9.66
C ILE A 139 2.05 60.10 -9.45
N HIS A 140 3.30 60.27 -9.04
CA HIS A 140 4.20 59.18 -8.74
C HIS A 140 4.52 59.14 -7.25
N SER A 141 4.42 57.95 -6.65
CA SER A 141 4.73 57.73 -5.24
C SER A 141 6.07 57.02 -5.09
N THR A 142 7.08 57.76 -4.60
CA THR A 142 8.40 57.19 -4.28
C THR A 142 8.46 56.74 -2.84
N GLU A 143 8.87 55.49 -2.62
CA GLU A 143 9.15 54.94 -1.28
C GLU A 143 10.62 55.16 -0.92
N THR A 144 10.93 56.37 -0.42
CA THR A 144 12.11 56.62 0.42
C THR A 144 11.65 56.84 1.87
N SER A 145 12.55 57.11 2.81
CA SER A 145 12.33 57.16 4.27
C SER A 145 11.11 57.98 4.76
N ARG A 146 10.49 58.80 3.90
CA ARG A 146 9.13 59.32 4.01
C ARG A 146 8.41 59.15 2.67
N VAL A 147 7.18 58.63 2.68
CA VAL A 147 6.35 58.54 1.46
C VAL A 147 6.06 59.94 0.94
N GLN A 148 6.60 60.29 -0.24
CA GLN A 148 6.36 61.57 -0.91
C GLN A 148 5.61 61.34 -2.22
N LEU A 149 4.51 62.08 -2.41
CA LEU A 149 3.74 62.12 -3.65
C LEU A 149 4.27 63.27 -4.52
N LYS A 150 4.80 62.95 -5.70
CA LYS A 150 5.23 63.96 -6.69
C LYS A 150 4.17 64.10 -7.76
N VAL A 151 3.61 65.31 -7.89
CA VAL A 151 2.58 65.64 -8.88
C VAL A 151 3.22 66.36 -10.06
N ARG A 152 2.89 65.90 -11.27
CA ARG A 152 3.33 66.50 -12.52
C ARG A 152 2.14 66.69 -13.46
N ARG A 153 2.01 67.88 -14.02
CA ARG A 153 1.01 68.20 -15.05
C ARG A 153 1.60 68.00 -16.42
N ILE A 154 0.88 67.32 -17.32
CA ILE A 154 1.33 67.04 -18.68
C ILE A 154 0.35 67.66 -19.67
N GLU A 155 0.75 68.80 -20.24
CA GLU A 155 -0.08 69.62 -21.16
C GLU A 155 0.13 69.24 -22.65
N LYS A 156 0.58 68.01 -22.91
CA LYS A 156 1.05 67.59 -24.24
C LYS A 156 -0.05 67.00 -25.12
N LEU A 157 -1.23 66.66 -24.57
CA LEU A 157 -2.39 66.12 -25.31
C LEU A 157 -3.33 67.25 -25.75
N LYS A 158 -2.91 68.05 -26.74
CA LYS A 158 -3.74 69.12 -27.31
C LYS A 158 -5.12 68.57 -27.73
N ASP A 159 -6.18 69.09 -27.11
CA ASP A 159 -7.61 68.86 -27.41
C ASP A 159 -8.16 67.44 -27.27
N HIS A 160 -7.46 66.54 -26.59
CA HIS A 160 -7.91 65.16 -26.37
C HIS A 160 -8.01 64.81 -24.88
N GLU A 161 -9.23 64.61 -24.40
CA GLU A 161 -9.48 64.07 -23.05
C GLU A 161 -9.12 62.58 -23.01
N ILE A 162 -8.42 62.15 -21.96
CA ILE A 162 -8.15 60.73 -21.69
C ILE A 162 -9.38 60.10 -21.04
N THR A 163 -9.93 59.08 -21.69
CA THR A 163 -11.14 58.37 -21.23
C THR A 163 -10.84 56.99 -20.67
N SER A 164 -9.74 56.36 -21.09
CA SER A 164 -9.30 55.04 -20.62
C SER A 164 -7.78 54.93 -20.65
N VAL A 165 -7.20 54.17 -19.71
CA VAL A 165 -5.76 53.87 -19.67
C VAL A 165 -5.57 52.36 -19.53
N ALA A 166 -4.77 51.77 -20.40
CA ALA A 166 -4.27 50.40 -20.24
C ALA A 166 -2.83 50.43 -19.73
N PHE A 167 -2.64 50.01 -18.48
CA PHE A 167 -1.31 49.78 -17.92
C PHE A 167 -0.75 48.44 -18.38
N ASN A 168 0.57 48.39 -18.59
CA ASN A 168 1.25 47.16 -18.95
C ASN A 168 1.70 46.39 -17.71
N THR A 169 0.99 45.31 -17.39
CA THR A 169 1.20 44.50 -16.16
C THR A 169 2.51 43.69 -16.15
N TYR A 170 3.23 43.66 -17.27
CA TYR A 170 4.49 42.91 -17.43
C TYR A 170 5.73 43.80 -17.44
N HIS A 171 5.64 44.99 -18.05
CA HIS A 171 6.77 45.91 -18.17
C HIS A 171 6.73 47.09 -17.18
N GLY A 172 5.63 47.29 -16.44
CA GLY A 172 5.54 48.28 -15.38
C GLY A 172 6.43 47.93 -14.18
N THR A 173 7.16 48.91 -13.67
CA THR A 173 7.98 48.81 -12.45
C THR A 173 7.60 49.94 -11.50
N ASP A 174 8.10 49.92 -10.27
CA ASP A 174 7.83 51.00 -9.31
C ASP A 174 8.39 52.37 -9.76
N THR A 175 9.28 52.41 -10.76
CA THR A 175 9.91 53.65 -11.22
C THR A 175 9.36 54.17 -12.54
N THR A 176 8.86 53.29 -13.40
CA THR A 176 8.33 53.65 -14.72
C THR A 176 7.09 52.82 -15.00
N THR A 177 6.10 53.43 -15.64
CA THR A 177 4.86 52.75 -16.02
C THR A 177 5.05 51.68 -17.11
N GLY A 178 6.25 51.62 -17.72
CA GLY A 178 6.45 50.95 -19.00
C GLY A 178 5.61 51.59 -20.11
N SER A 179 5.53 50.93 -21.26
CA SER A 179 4.70 51.36 -22.40
C SER A 179 3.22 51.16 -22.07
N ILE A 180 2.48 52.25 -21.89
CA ILE A 180 1.04 52.27 -21.60
C ILE A 180 0.26 52.78 -22.82
N LEU A 181 -1.00 52.37 -22.92
CA LEU A 181 -1.91 52.88 -23.94
C LEU A 181 -2.94 53.85 -23.33
N LEU A 182 -3.13 55.00 -23.98
CA LEU A 182 -4.10 56.02 -23.63
C LEU A 182 -5.21 56.07 -24.68
N GLY A 183 -6.45 55.85 -24.25
CA GLY A 183 -7.64 56.05 -25.07
C GLY A 183 -8.23 57.44 -24.85
N THR A 184 -8.77 58.03 -25.92
CA THR A 184 -9.29 59.40 -25.91
C THR A 184 -10.77 59.51 -26.23
N SER A 185 -11.37 60.66 -25.91
CA SER A 185 -12.78 60.97 -26.19
C SER A 185 -13.17 61.01 -27.68
N ARG A 186 -12.17 61.07 -28.58
CA ARG A 186 -12.35 61.03 -30.05
C ARG A 186 -12.03 59.67 -30.68
N GLY A 187 -11.75 58.63 -29.89
CA GLY A 187 -11.49 57.29 -30.41
C GLY A 187 -10.03 57.04 -30.81
N LEU A 188 -9.09 57.90 -30.38
CA LEU A 188 -7.67 57.72 -30.66
C LEU A 188 -6.98 56.92 -29.56
N ILE A 189 -6.08 56.01 -29.97
CA ILE A 189 -5.17 55.27 -29.08
C ILE A 189 -3.75 55.84 -29.22
N PHE A 190 -3.17 56.26 -28.10
CA PHE A 190 -1.79 56.72 -28.01
C PHE A 190 -0.94 55.77 -27.17
N GLU A 191 0.31 55.57 -27.56
CA GLU A 191 1.32 54.93 -26.72
C GLU A 191 2.20 56.00 -26.06
N THR A 192 2.48 55.83 -24.78
CA THR A 192 3.41 56.65 -24.01
C THR A 192 4.06 55.82 -22.91
N GLU A 193 5.18 56.30 -22.38
CA GLU A 193 5.77 55.79 -21.14
C GLU A 193 6.01 56.97 -20.20
N LEU A 194 5.63 56.81 -18.92
CA LEU A 194 5.68 57.84 -17.90
C LEU A 194 6.64 57.43 -16.77
N GLY A 195 7.46 58.39 -16.35
CA GLY A 195 8.41 58.25 -15.25
C GLY A 195 8.53 59.54 -14.43
N PRO A 196 9.25 59.52 -13.30
CA PRO A 196 9.32 60.64 -12.36
C PRO A 196 10.03 61.89 -12.92
N THR A 197 10.94 61.74 -13.88
CA THR A 197 11.85 62.83 -14.31
C THR A 197 11.67 63.28 -15.76
N THR A 198 11.37 62.40 -16.71
CA THR A 198 11.19 62.74 -18.14
C THR A 198 10.21 61.81 -18.87
N ASP A 199 9.44 62.34 -19.82
CA ASP A 199 8.62 61.53 -20.75
C ASP A 199 9.51 61.03 -21.90
N THR A 200 9.50 59.73 -22.18
CA THR A 200 10.37 59.13 -23.21
C THR A 200 9.83 59.33 -24.63
N TYR A 201 8.54 59.11 -24.89
CA TYR A 201 7.94 59.31 -26.23
C TYR A 201 6.40 59.31 -26.20
N ARG A 202 5.77 59.84 -27.27
CA ARG A 202 4.32 59.75 -27.52
C ARG A 202 4.06 59.43 -28.99
N LYS A 203 3.26 58.40 -29.27
CA LYS A 203 2.91 58.01 -30.64
C LYS A 203 1.43 57.70 -30.79
N LYS A 204 0.78 58.20 -31.86
CA LYS A 204 -0.57 57.77 -32.24
C LYS A 204 -0.47 56.38 -32.88
N LEU A 205 -1.16 55.39 -32.32
CA LEU A 205 -1.13 54.01 -32.82
C LEU A 205 -2.32 53.69 -33.73
N TYR A 206 -3.53 54.03 -33.32
CA TYR A 206 -4.74 53.68 -34.06
C TYR A 206 -5.88 54.69 -33.86
N ASP A 207 -6.82 54.73 -34.80
CA ASP A 207 -7.97 55.64 -34.83
C ASP A 207 -9.28 54.86 -35.01
N LEU A 208 -9.95 54.55 -33.90
CA LEU A 208 -11.25 53.88 -33.89
C LEU A 208 -12.41 54.82 -34.23
N GLY A 209 -12.23 56.12 -33.99
CA GLY A 209 -13.27 57.13 -34.19
C GLY A 209 -13.48 57.53 -35.64
N GLN A 210 -12.56 57.18 -36.55
CA GLN A 210 -12.63 57.52 -37.98
C GLN A 210 -12.90 59.02 -38.21
N GLY A 211 -12.41 59.89 -37.32
CA GLY A 211 -12.62 61.34 -37.39
C GLY A 211 -13.91 61.88 -36.76
N LEU A 212 -14.72 61.05 -36.08
CA LEU A 212 -15.89 61.50 -35.33
C LEU A 212 -15.50 62.43 -34.17
N ALA A 213 -16.29 63.49 -33.97
CA ALA A 213 -16.04 64.49 -32.93
C ALA A 213 -16.21 63.93 -31.50
N LYS A 214 -17.06 62.90 -31.32
CA LYS A 214 -17.33 62.25 -30.03
C LYS A 214 -17.51 60.76 -30.23
N TYR A 215 -16.46 60.00 -29.92
CA TYR A 215 -16.46 58.53 -29.99
C TYR A 215 -15.48 57.99 -28.93
N PRO A 216 -15.82 58.11 -27.63
CA PRO A 216 -14.89 57.83 -26.55
C PRO A 216 -14.50 56.35 -26.51
N ILE A 217 -13.24 56.09 -26.11
CA ILE A 217 -12.80 54.76 -25.72
C ILE A 217 -13.11 54.59 -24.24
N ASN A 218 -14.05 53.72 -23.91
CA ASN A 218 -14.58 53.56 -22.56
C ASN A 218 -13.80 52.53 -21.74
N GLY A 219 -13.16 51.59 -22.41
CA GLY A 219 -12.35 50.55 -21.79
C GLY A 219 -11.21 50.18 -22.72
N LEU A 220 -10.02 50.02 -22.15
CA LEU A 220 -8.82 49.67 -22.88
C LEU A 220 -7.99 48.78 -21.96
N GLU A 221 -7.58 47.61 -22.45
CA GLU A 221 -6.78 46.66 -21.68
C GLU A 221 -5.74 45.98 -22.56
N VAL A 222 -4.56 45.72 -21.99
CA VAL A 222 -3.45 45.05 -22.66
C VAL A 222 -3.16 43.76 -21.90
N LEU A 223 -3.25 42.63 -22.60
CA LEU A 223 -3.08 41.29 -22.06
C LEU A 223 -1.96 40.58 -22.82
N ARG A 224 -1.20 39.74 -22.11
CA ARG A 224 -0.21 38.83 -22.71
C ARG A 224 -0.59 37.40 -22.36
N VAL A 225 -0.75 36.56 -23.38
CA VAL A 225 -1.13 35.16 -23.18
C VAL A 225 0.02 34.43 -22.45
N PRO A 226 -0.26 33.68 -21.36
CA PRO A 226 0.75 32.92 -20.62
C PRO A 226 1.52 31.97 -21.54
N ASN A 227 2.80 31.75 -21.24
CA ASN A 227 3.70 30.85 -22.00
C ASN A 227 3.86 31.18 -23.49
N SER A 228 3.48 32.38 -23.92
CA SER A 228 3.67 32.85 -25.29
C SER A 228 4.06 34.33 -25.33
N ASN A 229 4.40 34.81 -26.53
CA ASN A 229 4.59 36.24 -26.80
C ASN A 229 3.43 36.84 -27.59
N ARG A 230 2.25 36.22 -27.52
CA ARG A 230 1.02 36.76 -28.10
C ARG A 230 0.49 37.86 -27.18
N TRP A 231 0.33 39.05 -27.72
CA TRP A 231 -0.25 40.20 -27.05
C TRP A 231 -1.63 40.48 -27.62
N ILE A 232 -2.56 40.80 -26.73
CA ILE A 232 -3.95 41.10 -27.04
C ILE A 232 -4.24 42.48 -26.48
N VAL A 233 -4.81 43.35 -27.32
CA VAL A 233 -5.34 44.64 -26.87
C VAL A 233 -6.84 44.64 -27.10
N VAL A 234 -7.61 44.85 -26.03
CA VAL A 234 -9.07 44.95 -26.11
C VAL A 234 -9.46 46.40 -25.89
N ALA A 235 -10.22 46.97 -26.82
CA ALA A 235 -10.73 48.33 -26.75
C ALA A 235 -12.25 48.32 -26.89
N THR A 236 -12.95 49.13 -26.09
CA THR A 236 -14.41 49.26 -26.17
C THR A 236 -14.82 50.69 -26.44
N THR A 237 -15.79 50.83 -27.33
CA THR A 237 -16.52 52.07 -27.64
C THR A 237 -17.99 51.84 -27.28
N PRO A 238 -18.83 52.90 -27.17
CA PRO A 238 -20.20 52.77 -26.64
C PRO A 238 -21.07 51.71 -27.33
N ASN A 239 -20.76 51.37 -28.58
CA ASN A 239 -21.50 50.45 -29.43
C ASN A 239 -20.70 49.22 -29.87
N CYS A 240 -19.37 49.17 -29.63
CA CYS A 240 -18.52 48.11 -30.18
C CYS A 240 -17.42 47.67 -29.21
N ILE A 241 -17.07 46.39 -29.25
CA ILE A 241 -15.84 45.84 -28.69
C ILE A 241 -14.88 45.48 -29.83
N TYR A 242 -13.62 45.85 -29.68
CA TYR A 242 -12.53 45.59 -30.61
C TYR A 242 -11.45 44.75 -29.94
N SER A 243 -10.92 43.75 -30.62
CA SER A 243 -9.70 43.06 -30.19
C SER A 243 -8.64 43.07 -31.28
N PHE A 244 -7.42 43.45 -30.87
CA PHE A 244 -6.21 43.44 -31.67
C PHE A 244 -5.28 42.36 -31.13
N GLU A 245 -4.63 41.62 -32.02
CA GLU A 245 -3.72 40.55 -31.66
C GLU A 245 -2.46 40.57 -32.52
N GLU A 246 -1.31 40.34 -31.89
CA GLU A 246 -0.06 40.12 -32.61
C GLU A 246 0.94 39.34 -31.74
N THR A 247 1.87 38.63 -32.38
CA THR A 247 2.98 38.00 -31.67
C THR A 247 4.21 38.90 -31.70
N LEU A 248 4.59 39.46 -30.56
CA LEU A 248 5.76 40.33 -30.42
C LEU A 248 7.05 39.52 -30.19
N ARG A 249 8.19 40.09 -30.56
CA ARG A 249 9.50 39.51 -30.19
C ARG A 249 9.79 39.78 -28.70
N PRO A 250 10.49 38.87 -27.98
CA PRO A 250 10.76 39.05 -26.54
C PRO A 250 11.50 40.34 -26.17
N GLU A 251 12.29 40.89 -27.11
CA GLU A 251 13.11 42.08 -26.92
C GLU A 251 12.33 43.39 -27.17
N GLU A 252 11.18 43.31 -27.85
CA GLU A 252 10.38 44.48 -28.22
C GLU A 252 9.55 44.97 -27.02
N ARG A 253 9.87 46.16 -26.53
CA ARG A 253 9.15 46.82 -25.43
C ARG A 253 8.04 47.77 -25.89
N SER A 254 7.92 48.04 -27.19
CA SER A 254 6.86 48.89 -27.74
C SER A 254 5.66 48.06 -28.17
N LEU A 255 4.46 48.59 -27.95
CA LEU A 255 3.18 48.02 -28.37
C LEU A 255 2.81 48.42 -29.81
N GLN A 256 3.60 49.26 -30.46
CA GLN A 256 3.38 49.72 -31.84
C GLN A 256 3.20 48.58 -32.87
N PRO A 257 4.01 47.50 -32.88
CA PRO A 257 3.90 46.46 -33.91
C PRO A 257 2.53 45.76 -33.89
N ILE A 258 1.85 45.73 -32.73
CA ILE A 258 0.50 45.16 -32.60
C ILE A 258 -0.48 45.83 -33.54
N PHE A 259 -0.38 47.16 -33.73
CA PHE A 259 -1.30 47.92 -34.56
C PHE A 259 -0.83 48.07 -36.01
N ALA A 260 0.42 47.75 -36.32
CA ALA A 260 1.01 48.01 -37.65
C ALA A 260 0.27 47.25 -38.76
N SER A 261 -0.04 45.97 -38.54
CA SER A 261 -0.80 45.14 -39.48
C SER A 261 -2.23 45.65 -39.71
N TYR A 262 -2.85 46.24 -38.68
CA TYR A 262 -4.19 46.83 -38.76
C TYR A 262 -4.22 48.22 -39.40
N VAL A 263 -3.17 49.03 -39.23
CA VAL A 263 -3.05 50.35 -39.88
C VAL A 263 -2.76 50.19 -41.37
N ASN A 264 -1.94 49.21 -41.74
CA ASN A 264 -1.60 48.90 -43.13
C ASN A 264 -2.75 48.20 -43.89
N GLY A 265 -3.79 47.75 -43.18
CA GLY A 265 -4.96 47.08 -43.76
C GLY A 265 -4.76 45.60 -44.07
N GLU A 266 -3.68 44.98 -43.60
CA GLU A 266 -3.37 43.56 -43.79
C GLU A 266 -4.30 42.65 -42.96
N ARG A 267 -4.74 43.14 -41.79
CA ARG A 267 -5.71 42.49 -40.90
C ARG A 267 -6.81 43.46 -40.50
N GLN A 268 -8.05 42.97 -40.38
CA GLN A 268 -9.14 43.72 -39.75
C GLN A 268 -9.25 43.32 -38.28
N PRO A 269 -9.45 44.27 -37.35
CA PRO A 269 -9.67 43.94 -35.95
C PRO A 269 -10.99 43.18 -35.81
N TYR A 270 -11.02 42.18 -34.93
CA TYR A 270 -12.28 41.57 -34.53
C TYR A 270 -13.14 42.66 -33.90
N CYS A 271 -14.35 42.84 -34.43
CA CYS A 271 -15.26 43.89 -34.03
C CYS A 271 -16.65 43.32 -33.88
N GLU A 272 -17.21 43.45 -32.68
CA GLU A 272 -18.60 43.13 -32.45
C GLU A 272 -19.37 44.39 -32.10
N LYS A 273 -20.43 44.64 -32.88
CA LYS A 273 -21.28 45.81 -32.73
C LYS A 273 -22.61 45.40 -32.11
N GLN A 274 -23.01 46.12 -31.09
CA GLN A 274 -24.34 46.00 -30.49
C GLN A 274 -25.03 47.36 -30.57
N LYS A 275 -26.35 47.36 -30.83
CA LYS A 275 -27.14 48.60 -30.80
C LYS A 275 -27.27 49.06 -29.35
N THR A 276 -26.93 50.32 -29.08
CA THR A 276 -26.95 50.85 -27.73
C THR A 276 -27.60 52.23 -27.70
N ASP A 277 -28.53 52.42 -26.76
CA ASP A 277 -29.04 53.75 -26.38
C ASP A 277 -28.20 54.39 -25.27
N LEU A 278 -27.29 53.60 -24.67
CA LEU A 278 -26.36 54.05 -23.65
C LEU A 278 -25.17 54.78 -24.29
N GLY A 279 -24.87 55.98 -23.80
CA GLY A 279 -23.69 56.74 -24.21
C GLY A 279 -22.36 56.19 -23.69
N TYR A 280 -22.38 55.03 -23.03
CA TYR A 280 -21.21 54.38 -22.46
C TYR A 280 -21.34 52.86 -22.51
N SER A 281 -20.18 52.20 -22.57
CA SER A 281 -20.02 50.76 -22.37
C SER A 281 -18.97 50.52 -21.30
N LEU A 282 -18.97 49.36 -20.65
CA LEU A 282 -17.94 49.03 -19.66
C LEU A 282 -17.43 47.62 -19.89
N ILE A 283 -16.11 47.44 -19.87
CA ILE A 283 -15.47 46.13 -19.90
C ILE A 283 -14.80 45.85 -18.56
N ARG A 284 -14.91 44.60 -18.11
CA ARG A 284 -14.25 44.08 -16.91
C ARG A 284 -13.72 42.70 -17.19
N PHE A 285 -12.58 42.41 -16.58
CA PHE A 285 -11.95 41.11 -16.67
C PHE A 285 -11.86 40.51 -15.27
N PHE A 286 -12.02 39.19 -15.19
CA PHE A 286 -11.84 38.42 -13.97
C PHE A 286 -10.56 37.60 -14.08
N ALA A 287 -9.57 37.95 -13.27
CA ALA A 287 -8.45 37.08 -12.96
C ALA A 287 -8.62 36.47 -11.56
N PRO A 288 -8.25 35.19 -11.38
CA PRO A 288 -8.02 34.61 -10.05
C PRO A 288 -6.97 35.42 -9.28
N PRO A 289 -7.01 35.44 -7.94
CA PRO A 289 -6.00 36.13 -7.15
C PRO A 289 -4.60 35.62 -7.52
N ASN A 290 -3.65 36.55 -7.66
CA ASN A 290 -2.27 36.33 -8.13
C ASN A 290 -2.08 35.94 -9.60
N SER A 291 -3.15 35.75 -10.39
CA SER A 291 -3.01 35.55 -11.84
C SER A 291 -2.89 36.90 -12.55
N LYS A 292 -1.91 37.02 -13.46
CA LYS A 292 -1.79 38.18 -14.35
C LYS A 292 -2.68 38.09 -15.59
N TYR A 293 -3.12 36.88 -15.95
CA TYR A 293 -3.99 36.67 -17.10
C TYR A 293 -5.43 36.40 -16.63
N PRO A 294 -6.42 37.13 -17.16
CA PRO A 294 -7.81 36.91 -16.81
C PRO A 294 -8.34 35.61 -17.44
N LYS A 295 -9.21 34.92 -16.69
CA LYS A 295 -9.94 33.74 -17.19
C LYS A 295 -11.18 34.18 -17.99
N GLN A 296 -11.93 35.13 -17.45
CA GLN A 296 -13.20 35.58 -18.01
C GLN A 296 -13.15 37.07 -18.33
N TRP A 297 -13.95 37.46 -19.31
CA TRP A 297 -14.22 38.84 -19.66
C TRP A 297 -15.73 39.07 -19.67
N ALA A 298 -16.15 40.29 -19.35
CA ALA A 298 -17.52 40.69 -19.58
C ALA A 298 -17.60 42.13 -20.05
N TRP A 299 -18.59 42.38 -20.90
CA TRP A 299 -18.86 43.64 -21.53
C TRP A 299 -20.31 44.04 -21.30
N LEU A 300 -20.50 45.13 -20.55
CA LEU A 300 -21.79 45.78 -20.43
C LEU A 300 -22.04 46.58 -21.72
N CYS A 301 -22.99 46.09 -22.49
CA CYS A 301 -23.50 46.70 -23.71
C CYS A 301 -24.96 47.15 -23.49
N GLY A 302 -25.51 47.89 -24.45
CA GLY A 302 -26.89 48.41 -24.39
C GLY A 302 -27.98 47.35 -24.40
N ALA A 303 -27.66 46.08 -24.64
CA ALA A 303 -28.58 44.94 -24.56
C ALA A 303 -28.46 44.15 -23.24
N GLY A 304 -27.38 44.31 -22.49
CA GLY A 304 -27.12 43.52 -21.28
C GLY A 304 -25.62 43.32 -21.01
N ILE A 305 -25.29 42.27 -20.28
CA ILE A 305 -23.89 41.89 -20.00
C ILE A 305 -23.55 40.71 -20.90
N ARG A 306 -22.59 40.91 -21.79
CA ARG A 306 -22.01 39.82 -22.57
C ARG A 306 -20.81 39.25 -21.84
N ILE A 307 -20.77 37.95 -21.65
CA ILE A 307 -19.73 37.26 -20.89
C ILE A 307 -19.07 36.24 -21.80
N GLY A 308 -17.79 36.02 -21.54
CA GLY A 308 -17.04 34.97 -22.21
C GLY A 308 -15.74 34.63 -21.52
N GLU A 309 -15.04 33.66 -22.07
CA GLU A 309 -13.72 33.24 -21.65
C GLU A 309 -12.65 33.76 -22.62
N LEU A 310 -11.43 33.92 -22.12
CA LEU A 310 -10.29 34.31 -22.95
C LEU A 310 -9.58 33.06 -23.49
N SER A 311 -9.41 32.99 -24.81
CA SER A 311 -8.64 31.91 -25.41
C SER A 311 -7.19 31.92 -24.95
N ILE A 312 -6.69 30.74 -24.55
CA ILE A 312 -5.25 30.51 -24.28
C ILE A 312 -4.57 29.86 -25.49
N ASP A 313 -5.34 29.19 -26.34
CA ASP A 313 -4.80 28.45 -27.50
C ASP A 313 -4.19 29.38 -28.54
N SER A 314 -3.02 28.97 -29.06
CA SER A 314 -2.28 29.70 -30.09
C SER A 314 -2.92 29.62 -31.48
N THR A 315 -3.90 28.72 -31.68
CA THR A 315 -4.48 28.38 -32.99
C THR A 315 -5.84 29.04 -33.24
N SER A 316 -6.50 29.57 -32.21
CA SER A 316 -7.81 30.20 -32.34
C SER A 316 -7.69 31.62 -32.93
N THR A 317 -8.47 31.89 -33.99
CA THR A 317 -8.61 33.22 -34.62
C THR A 317 -9.51 34.17 -33.83
N VAL A 318 -10.21 33.65 -32.81
CA VAL A 318 -11.11 34.42 -31.95
C VAL A 318 -10.59 34.36 -30.52
N THR A 319 -10.21 35.52 -30.00
CA THR A 319 -9.61 35.67 -28.66
C THR A 319 -10.66 35.73 -27.56
N LEU A 320 -11.81 36.33 -27.87
CA LEU A 320 -12.96 36.46 -26.98
C LEU A 320 -13.92 35.31 -27.27
N LEU A 321 -13.82 34.23 -26.50
CA LEU A 321 -14.68 33.06 -26.61
C LEU A 321 -15.95 33.29 -25.79
N GLY A 322 -17.11 32.81 -26.24
CA GLY A 322 -18.37 32.88 -25.49
C GLY A 322 -19.40 33.83 -26.12
N ASP A 323 -20.65 33.38 -26.17
CA ASP A 323 -21.79 34.11 -26.75
C ASP A 323 -22.91 34.35 -25.72
N THR A 324 -22.64 34.14 -24.44
CA THR A 324 -23.64 34.31 -23.38
C THR A 324 -23.93 35.79 -23.17
N LEU A 325 -25.14 36.20 -23.56
CA LEU A 325 -25.68 37.53 -23.29
C LEU A 325 -26.73 37.42 -22.17
N ILE A 326 -26.41 37.97 -21.00
CA ILE A 326 -27.37 38.14 -19.92
C ILE A 326 -28.17 39.41 -20.21
N ASN A 327 -29.43 39.23 -20.59
CA ASN A 327 -30.33 40.35 -20.87
C ASN A 327 -30.71 41.03 -19.54
N LEU A 328 -30.45 42.34 -19.45
CA LEU A 328 -30.82 43.17 -18.31
C LEU A 328 -32.14 43.92 -18.52
N ASP A 329 -32.92 43.54 -19.53
CA ASP A 329 -34.27 44.04 -19.85
C ASP A 329 -34.33 45.57 -19.97
N PHE A 330 -33.29 46.19 -20.55
CA PHE A 330 -33.25 47.65 -20.76
C PHE A 330 -34.41 48.17 -21.63
N GLU A 331 -35.01 47.31 -22.46
CA GLU A 331 -36.20 47.62 -23.26
C GLU A 331 -37.46 47.86 -22.41
N LYS A 332 -37.63 47.14 -21.29
CA LYS A 332 -38.77 47.37 -20.38
C LYS A 332 -38.69 48.72 -19.69
N ALA A 333 -37.46 49.24 -19.52
CA ALA A 333 -37.23 50.59 -19.00
C ALA A 333 -37.47 51.71 -20.02
N MET A 334 -37.70 51.37 -21.30
CA MET A 334 -37.84 52.35 -22.38
C MET A 334 -39.13 53.19 -22.29
N HIS A 335 -40.10 52.79 -21.47
CA HIS A 335 -41.33 53.55 -21.20
C HIS A 335 -41.27 54.35 -19.88
N LEU A 336 -40.19 54.22 -19.11
CA LEU A 336 -40.02 54.91 -17.83
C LEU A 336 -39.53 56.37 -18.04
N SER A 337 -39.79 57.21 -17.05
CA SER A 337 -39.29 58.60 -17.01
C SER A 337 -37.75 58.64 -16.97
N TYR A 338 -37.15 59.79 -17.27
CA TYR A 338 -35.68 59.93 -17.31
C TYR A 338 -35.02 59.54 -15.98
N GLU A 339 -35.65 59.81 -14.83
CA GLU A 339 -35.12 59.46 -13.51
C GLU A 339 -35.24 57.96 -13.24
N GLU A 340 -36.38 57.35 -13.56
CA GLU A 340 -36.59 55.91 -13.42
C GLU A 340 -35.67 55.10 -14.34
N ARG A 341 -35.38 55.59 -15.56
CA ARG A 341 -34.38 54.97 -16.45
C ARG A 341 -32.97 55.00 -15.88
N ARG A 342 -32.61 56.04 -15.12
CA ARG A 342 -31.30 56.14 -14.49
C ARG A 342 -31.14 55.18 -13.31
N ILE A 343 -32.26 54.81 -12.69
CA ILE A 343 -32.30 53.82 -11.60
C ILE A 343 -32.26 52.39 -12.16
N SER A 344 -32.80 52.17 -13.37
CA SER A 344 -32.85 50.84 -14.00
C SER A 344 -31.59 50.43 -14.75
N VAL A 345 -30.60 51.32 -14.94
CA VAL A 345 -29.36 51.03 -15.67
C VAL A 345 -28.18 50.98 -14.68
N PRO A 346 -27.34 49.92 -14.71
CA PRO A 346 -26.20 49.81 -13.81
C PRO A 346 -25.12 50.84 -14.16
N LYS A 347 -24.58 51.55 -13.17
CA LYS A 347 -23.46 52.49 -13.34
C LYS A 347 -22.16 51.76 -13.67
N THR A 348 -21.93 50.67 -12.97
CA THR A 348 -20.69 49.89 -13.01
C THR A 348 -21.01 48.46 -12.62
N PHE A 349 -20.10 47.56 -12.95
CA PHE A 349 -20.18 46.19 -12.51
C PHE A 349 -18.78 45.63 -12.25
N VAL A 350 -18.74 44.54 -11.51
CA VAL A 350 -17.54 43.77 -11.20
C VAL A 350 -17.87 42.29 -11.38
N LEU A 351 -16.89 41.53 -11.85
CA LEU A 351 -16.97 40.08 -11.96
C LEU A 351 -16.30 39.41 -10.77
N THR A 352 -16.95 38.37 -10.27
CA THR A 352 -16.35 37.31 -9.46
C THR A 352 -16.16 36.06 -10.33
N GLU A 353 -15.86 34.89 -9.75
CA GLU A 353 -15.65 33.69 -10.55
C GLU A 353 -16.94 33.19 -11.19
N TYR A 354 -18.07 33.36 -10.49
CA TYR A 354 -19.37 32.83 -10.90
C TYR A 354 -20.51 33.84 -10.86
N HIS A 355 -20.28 35.09 -10.43
CA HIS A 355 -21.29 36.13 -10.34
C HIS A 355 -20.85 37.46 -10.98
N ALA A 356 -21.82 38.23 -11.46
CA ALA A 356 -21.66 39.62 -11.84
C ALA A 356 -22.38 40.50 -10.81
N VAL A 357 -21.60 41.33 -10.11
CA VAL A 357 -22.12 42.30 -9.16
C VAL A 357 -22.34 43.62 -9.89
N LEU A 358 -23.58 44.13 -9.87
CA LEU A 358 -24.06 45.32 -10.56
C LEU A 358 -24.42 46.40 -9.55
N LEU A 359 -23.87 47.59 -9.73
CA LEU A 359 -24.19 48.76 -8.90
C LEU A 359 -25.12 49.70 -9.65
N TYR A 360 -26.30 49.95 -9.08
CA TYR A 360 -27.28 50.91 -9.57
C TYR A 360 -27.19 52.24 -8.78
N MET A 361 -28.09 53.18 -9.05
CA MET A 361 -28.11 54.49 -8.37
C MET A 361 -28.48 54.39 -6.89
N ASP A 362 -29.24 53.38 -6.52
CA ASP A 362 -29.88 53.21 -5.21
C ASP A 362 -29.63 51.83 -4.61
N HIS A 363 -29.25 50.82 -5.39
CA HIS A 363 -29.09 49.45 -4.90
C HIS A 363 -27.95 48.68 -5.60
N ILE A 364 -27.59 47.53 -5.04
CA ILE A 364 -26.65 46.56 -5.62
C ILE A 364 -27.39 45.25 -5.93
N ARG A 365 -26.99 44.56 -6.99
CA ARG A 365 -27.48 43.23 -7.36
C ARG A 365 -26.30 42.31 -7.69
N ALA A 366 -26.34 41.05 -7.28
CA ALA A 366 -25.43 40.03 -7.80
C ALA A 366 -26.23 38.99 -8.59
N ILE A 367 -25.84 38.77 -9.83
CA ILE A 367 -26.46 37.81 -10.74
C ILE A 367 -25.47 36.66 -10.95
N CYS A 368 -25.93 35.42 -10.87
CA CYS A 368 -25.09 34.27 -11.21
C CYS A 368 -24.90 34.17 -12.73
N LEU A 369 -23.66 33.95 -13.17
CA LEU A 369 -23.30 33.89 -14.59
C LEU A 369 -23.80 32.62 -15.28
N LEU A 370 -24.06 31.56 -14.51
CA LEU A 370 -24.44 30.25 -15.04
C LEU A 370 -25.96 30.13 -15.26
N ASN A 371 -26.78 30.47 -14.26
CA ASN A 371 -28.24 30.31 -14.31
C ASN A 371 -29.01 31.64 -14.44
N GLN A 372 -28.32 32.79 -14.42
CA GLN A 372 -28.91 34.13 -14.53
C GLN A 372 -29.85 34.53 -13.38
N GLU A 373 -29.85 33.79 -12.26
CA GLU A 373 -30.67 34.10 -11.09
C GLU A 373 -30.05 35.21 -10.24
N LEU A 374 -30.92 35.97 -9.56
CA LEU A 374 -30.53 37.01 -8.62
C LEU A 374 -30.16 36.36 -7.27
N VAL A 375 -28.88 36.41 -6.93
CA VAL A 375 -28.33 35.79 -5.71
C VAL A 375 -28.28 36.79 -4.54
N TYR A 376 -28.06 38.06 -4.84
CA TYR A 376 -27.94 39.10 -3.82
C TYR A 376 -28.63 40.39 -4.26
N HIS A 377 -29.35 41.04 -3.35
CA HIS A 377 -29.97 42.32 -3.59
C HIS A 377 -30.00 43.15 -2.31
N GLU A 378 -29.43 44.36 -2.35
CA GLU A 378 -29.43 45.25 -1.19
C GLU A 378 -29.57 46.71 -1.63
N VAL A 379 -30.39 47.48 -0.91
CA VAL A 379 -30.65 48.91 -1.18
C VAL A 379 -29.78 49.79 -0.28
N PHE A 380 -29.29 50.91 -0.81
CA PHE A 380 -28.53 51.92 -0.08
C PHE A 380 -29.46 53.02 0.46
N ASP A 381 -29.48 53.18 1.78
CA ASP A 381 -30.13 54.32 2.42
C ASP A 381 -29.34 55.62 2.16
N GLU A 382 -29.78 56.45 1.21
CA GLU A 382 -29.10 57.71 0.84
C GLU A 382 -28.83 58.63 2.04
N VAL A 383 -29.74 58.65 3.03
CA VAL A 383 -29.62 59.52 4.21
C VAL A 383 -28.43 59.11 5.09
N ARG A 384 -28.30 57.80 5.35
CA ARG A 384 -27.33 57.25 6.31
C ARG A 384 -26.00 56.93 5.66
N VAL A 385 -26.05 56.31 4.49
CA VAL A 385 -24.91 55.72 3.81
C VAL A 385 -24.36 56.67 2.76
N GLY A 386 -25.24 57.49 2.16
CA GLY A 386 -24.86 58.37 1.07
C GLY A 386 -25.17 57.78 -0.30
N ARG A 387 -24.97 58.58 -1.36
CA ARG A 387 -25.26 58.13 -2.74
C ARG A 387 -24.13 57.24 -3.26
N PRO A 388 -24.42 56.04 -3.81
CA PRO A 388 -23.39 55.15 -4.34
C PRO A 388 -22.74 55.75 -5.57
N LEU A 389 -21.41 55.82 -5.57
CA LEU A 389 -20.63 56.44 -6.63
C LEU A 389 -20.11 55.40 -7.62
N ASN A 390 -19.34 54.43 -7.14
CA ASN A 390 -18.72 53.41 -7.97
C ASN A 390 -18.34 52.17 -7.13
N MET A 391 -17.87 51.14 -7.83
CA MET A 391 -17.40 49.88 -7.28
C MET A 391 -16.11 49.46 -8.01
N GLU A 392 -15.13 49.00 -7.25
CA GLU A 392 -13.81 48.62 -7.75
C GLU A 392 -13.34 47.32 -7.11
N ARG A 393 -12.77 46.42 -7.92
CA ARG A 393 -12.17 45.18 -7.45
C ARG A 393 -10.67 45.31 -7.51
N ASP A 394 -10.00 45.03 -6.40
CA ASP A 394 -8.55 44.92 -6.41
C ASP A 394 -8.17 43.62 -7.15
N ALA A 395 -7.49 43.76 -8.28
CA ALA A 395 -7.12 42.63 -9.15
C ALA A 395 -6.21 41.61 -8.45
N VAL A 396 -5.44 42.03 -7.43
CA VAL A 396 -4.51 41.15 -6.72
C VAL A 396 -5.20 40.44 -5.55
N THR A 397 -5.90 41.18 -4.70
CA THR A 397 -6.54 40.62 -3.49
C THR A 397 -7.91 40.01 -3.76
N GLY A 398 -8.56 40.40 -4.86
CA GLY A 398 -9.92 39.97 -5.21
C GLY A 398 -11.03 40.66 -4.42
N ILE A 399 -10.70 41.53 -3.45
CA ILE A 399 -11.68 42.23 -2.60
C ILE A 399 -12.41 43.29 -3.44
N ILE A 400 -13.72 43.37 -3.26
CA ILE A 400 -14.58 44.33 -3.92
C ILE A 400 -14.89 45.47 -2.96
N TYR A 401 -14.57 46.69 -3.37
CA TYR A 401 -14.84 47.93 -2.65
C TYR A 401 -16.01 48.65 -3.31
N VAL A 402 -17.05 48.95 -2.54
CA VAL A 402 -18.17 49.77 -2.96
C VAL A 402 -18.11 51.07 -2.17
N TYR A 403 -18.16 52.22 -2.84
CA TYR A 403 -18.06 53.50 -2.15
C TYR A 403 -19.16 54.47 -2.54
N THR A 404 -19.54 55.26 -1.54
CA THR A 404 -20.56 56.31 -1.60
C THR A 404 -19.91 57.67 -1.32
N ASP A 405 -20.65 58.75 -1.47
CA ASP A 405 -20.18 60.10 -1.12
C ASP A 405 -19.76 60.26 0.36
N LYS A 406 -20.26 59.40 1.28
CA LYS A 406 -19.95 59.48 2.73
C LYS A 406 -19.16 58.29 3.28
N SER A 407 -19.27 57.10 2.70
CA SER A 407 -18.73 55.87 3.29
C SER A 407 -18.23 54.85 2.26
N VAL A 408 -17.27 54.03 2.70
CA VAL A 408 -16.68 52.93 1.91
C VAL A 408 -17.10 51.61 2.54
N PHE A 409 -17.45 50.65 1.70
CA PHE A 409 -17.83 49.29 2.07
C PHE A 409 -16.93 48.28 1.36
N THR A 410 -16.68 47.17 2.03
CA THR A 410 -16.08 45.96 1.45
C THR A 410 -17.18 44.92 1.30
N LEU A 411 -17.31 44.37 0.10
CA LEU A 411 -18.18 43.21 -0.14
C LEU A 411 -17.35 41.95 0.10
N GLN A 412 -17.66 41.24 1.18
CA GLN A 412 -17.03 39.98 1.52
C GLN A 412 -17.79 38.84 0.83
N ILE A 413 -17.03 37.92 0.23
CA ILE A 413 -17.56 36.77 -0.50
C ILE A 413 -17.26 35.52 0.34
N SER A 414 -18.32 34.81 0.73
CA SER A 414 -18.26 33.58 1.53
C SER A 414 -18.66 32.39 0.65
N ARG A 415 -17.74 31.43 0.44
CA ARG A 415 -17.98 30.15 -0.25
C ARG A 415 -18.85 30.28 -1.51
N GLU A 416 -18.36 31.02 -2.50
CA GLU A 416 -19.08 31.28 -3.75
C GLU A 416 -19.50 29.98 -4.49
N GLU A 417 -18.75 28.90 -4.30
CA GLU A 417 -18.94 27.62 -5.01
C GLU A 417 -20.02 26.69 -4.45
N ARG A 418 -20.58 27.00 -3.27
CA ARG A 418 -21.45 26.08 -2.51
C ARG A 418 -22.65 25.54 -3.28
N ASN A 419 -23.28 26.38 -4.11
CA ASN A 419 -24.50 26.03 -4.84
C ASN A 419 -24.25 25.69 -6.31
N ILE A 420 -23.00 25.75 -6.76
CA ILE A 420 -22.66 25.62 -8.19
C ILE A 420 -22.88 24.19 -8.69
N TRP A 421 -22.61 23.20 -7.85
CA TRP A 421 -22.88 21.80 -8.20
C TRP A 421 -24.36 21.56 -8.51
N ARG A 422 -25.29 22.25 -7.84
CA ARG A 422 -26.73 22.17 -8.11
C ARG A 422 -27.08 22.76 -9.47
N ILE A 423 -26.43 23.87 -9.83
CA ILE A 423 -26.64 24.52 -11.12
C ILE A 423 -26.14 23.60 -12.24
N TYR A 424 -24.96 23.00 -12.09
CA TYR A 424 -24.45 22.03 -13.05
C TYR A 424 -25.28 20.74 -13.12
N LEU A 425 -25.84 20.31 -12.00
CA LEU A 425 -26.75 19.17 -11.95
C LEU A 425 -28.04 19.46 -12.74
N ASN A 426 -28.64 20.63 -12.53
CA ASN A 426 -29.84 21.07 -13.24
C ASN A 426 -29.59 21.32 -14.74
N SER A 427 -28.36 21.68 -15.12
CA SER A 427 -27.98 21.85 -16.53
C SER A 427 -27.59 20.54 -17.23
N GLY A 428 -27.61 19.39 -16.51
CA GLY A 428 -27.22 18.08 -17.04
C GLY A 428 -25.71 17.88 -17.19
N GLN A 429 -24.89 18.81 -16.67
CA GLN A 429 -23.42 18.73 -16.72
C GLN A 429 -22.90 17.98 -15.49
N TYR A 430 -23.17 16.68 -15.43
CA TYR A 430 -22.89 15.85 -14.25
C TYR A 430 -21.40 15.78 -13.86
N GLU A 431 -20.46 15.87 -14.81
CA GLU A 431 -19.03 15.81 -14.52
C GLU A 431 -18.56 17.03 -13.72
N LEU A 432 -18.95 18.22 -14.15
CA LEU A 432 -18.67 19.46 -13.44
C LEU A 432 -19.40 19.47 -12.09
N ALA A 433 -20.64 18.99 -12.03
CA ALA A 433 -21.36 18.84 -10.78
C ALA A 433 -20.61 17.93 -9.78
N THR A 434 -20.06 16.79 -10.23
CA THR A 434 -19.28 15.89 -9.36
C THR A 434 -17.99 16.53 -8.88
N ALA A 435 -17.31 17.31 -9.72
CA ALA A 435 -16.06 17.99 -9.35
C ALA A 435 -16.31 19.04 -8.25
N HIS A 436 -17.39 19.82 -8.36
CA HIS A 436 -17.76 20.84 -7.37
C HIS A 436 -18.46 20.28 -6.13
N ALA A 437 -19.08 19.10 -6.22
CA ALA A 437 -19.70 18.42 -5.08
C ALA A 437 -18.70 17.58 -4.26
N ALA A 438 -17.48 17.39 -4.74
CA ALA A 438 -16.50 16.48 -4.12
C ALA A 438 -16.07 16.89 -2.70
N GLU A 439 -16.18 18.17 -2.34
CA GLU A 439 -15.83 18.65 -1.00
C GLU A 439 -16.81 18.19 0.08
N ASP A 440 -18.08 18.08 -0.26
CA ASP A 440 -19.17 17.71 0.65
C ASP A 440 -19.74 16.34 0.26
N PRO A 441 -19.55 15.28 1.09
CA PRO A 441 -19.95 13.93 0.72
C PRO A 441 -21.47 13.79 0.51
N GLU A 442 -22.29 14.55 1.23
CA GLU A 442 -23.75 14.55 1.06
C GLU A 442 -24.17 15.08 -0.32
N ASN A 443 -23.52 16.16 -0.76
CA ASN A 443 -23.78 16.76 -2.07
C ASN A 443 -23.33 15.80 -3.19
N LEU A 444 -22.18 15.15 -3.03
CA LEU A 444 -21.69 14.15 -3.98
C LEU A 444 -22.66 12.97 -4.11
N GLN A 445 -23.20 12.47 -2.99
CA GLN A 445 -24.18 11.38 -2.99
C GLN A 445 -25.46 11.75 -3.77
N LEU A 446 -25.94 12.98 -3.63
CA LEU A 446 -27.09 13.48 -4.39
C LEU A 446 -26.79 13.57 -5.89
N VAL A 447 -25.63 14.13 -6.27
CA VAL A 447 -25.23 14.23 -7.68
C VAL A 447 -25.10 12.85 -8.33
N LEU A 448 -24.48 11.89 -7.65
CA LEU A 448 -24.35 10.52 -8.13
C LEU A 448 -25.71 9.82 -8.25
N ALA A 449 -26.62 10.05 -7.29
CA ALA A 449 -27.95 9.48 -7.28
C ALA A 449 -28.82 9.95 -8.45
N GLU A 450 -28.77 11.24 -8.79
CA GLU A 450 -29.48 11.83 -9.94
C GLU A 450 -28.80 11.45 -11.27
N ARG A 451 -27.47 11.43 -11.32
CA ARG A 451 -26.71 10.94 -12.49
C ARG A 451 -27.06 9.48 -12.80
N ALA A 452 -27.17 8.64 -11.78
CA ALA A 452 -27.57 7.25 -11.94
C ALA A 452 -29.01 7.11 -12.45
N GLU A 453 -29.93 7.95 -11.97
CA GLU A 453 -31.32 7.97 -12.43
C GLU A 453 -31.43 8.44 -13.88
N ALA A 454 -30.69 9.48 -14.25
CA ALA A 454 -30.63 9.97 -15.63
C ALA A 454 -30.10 8.89 -16.59
N ALA A 455 -28.99 8.24 -16.23
CA ALA A 455 -28.44 7.13 -17.02
C ALA A 455 -29.42 5.94 -17.12
N PHE A 456 -30.22 5.68 -16.07
CA PHE A 456 -31.25 4.65 -16.10
C PHE A 456 -32.40 5.02 -17.05
N MET A 457 -32.86 6.28 -17.02
CA MET A 457 -33.90 6.79 -17.94
C MET A 457 -33.45 6.80 -19.41
N GLU A 458 -32.16 7.03 -19.66
CA GLU A 458 -31.55 6.97 -21.00
C GLU A 458 -31.39 5.53 -21.53
N GLY A 459 -31.61 4.51 -20.69
CA GLY A 459 -31.44 3.10 -21.04
C GLY A 459 -30.00 2.59 -20.96
N ALA A 460 -29.06 3.41 -20.48
CA ALA A 460 -27.66 3.02 -20.25
C ALA A 460 -27.51 2.29 -18.90
N TYR A 461 -28.14 1.12 -18.78
CA TYR A 461 -28.31 0.40 -17.51
C TYR A 461 -26.99 -0.02 -16.84
N GLU A 462 -25.94 -0.36 -17.61
CA GLU A 462 -24.63 -0.70 -17.04
C GLU A 462 -23.95 0.50 -16.38
N VAL A 463 -24.03 1.67 -17.03
CA VAL A 463 -23.49 2.92 -16.51
C VAL A 463 -24.29 3.36 -15.27
N ALA A 464 -25.62 3.21 -15.32
CA ALA A 464 -26.47 3.45 -14.16
C ALA A 464 -26.11 2.53 -12.98
N ALA A 465 -25.92 1.23 -13.22
CA ALA A 465 -25.53 0.25 -12.21
C ALA A 465 -24.20 0.63 -11.52
N ASN A 466 -23.23 1.11 -12.31
CA ASN A 466 -21.95 1.58 -11.80
C ASN A 466 -22.10 2.76 -10.85
N TYR A 467 -22.89 3.77 -11.22
CA TYR A 467 -23.12 4.93 -10.36
C TYR A 467 -23.97 4.57 -9.13
N TYR A 468 -25.02 3.76 -9.27
CA TYR A 468 -25.79 3.31 -8.11
C TYR A 468 -24.95 2.53 -7.09
N ALA A 469 -23.95 1.76 -7.53
CA ALA A 469 -23.08 1.02 -6.61
C ALA A 469 -22.28 1.95 -5.68
N GLU A 470 -21.93 3.13 -6.17
CA GLU A 470 -21.22 4.18 -5.43
C GLU A 470 -22.15 4.98 -4.51
N THR A 471 -23.46 4.96 -4.77
CA THR A 471 -24.45 5.67 -3.94
C THR A 471 -24.79 4.96 -2.62
N ASP A 472 -25.35 5.71 -1.69
CA ASP A 472 -25.91 5.20 -0.42
C ASP A 472 -27.43 4.94 -0.48
N LYS A 473 -28.01 4.86 -1.69
CA LYS A 473 -29.40 4.41 -1.87
C LYS A 473 -29.59 3.00 -1.30
N THR A 474 -30.79 2.72 -0.78
CA THR A 474 -31.10 1.41 -0.17
C THR A 474 -31.02 0.31 -1.21
N PHE A 475 -30.39 -0.80 -0.83
CA PHE A 475 -30.12 -1.94 -1.71
C PHE A 475 -31.41 -2.48 -2.36
N GLU A 476 -32.52 -2.57 -1.61
CA GLU A 476 -33.75 -3.13 -2.16
C GLU A 476 -34.33 -2.26 -3.29
N THR A 477 -34.28 -0.93 -3.14
CA THR A 477 -34.85 -0.03 -4.15
C THR A 477 -34.10 -0.11 -5.48
N VAL A 478 -32.78 -0.24 -5.42
CA VAL A 478 -31.94 -0.37 -6.62
C VAL A 478 -32.11 -1.75 -7.25
N CYS A 479 -32.09 -2.83 -6.45
CA CYS A 479 -32.26 -4.18 -6.96
C CYS A 479 -33.62 -4.40 -7.62
N LEU A 480 -34.71 -3.86 -7.06
CA LEU A 480 -36.04 -3.97 -7.68
C LEU A 480 -36.06 -3.35 -9.08
N LYS A 481 -35.44 -2.18 -9.27
CA LYS A 481 -35.36 -1.52 -10.59
C LYS A 481 -34.64 -2.38 -11.64
N PHE A 482 -33.55 -3.04 -11.25
CA PHE A 482 -32.79 -3.89 -12.17
C PHE A 482 -33.38 -5.30 -12.34
N MET A 483 -34.14 -5.80 -11.36
CA MET A 483 -34.80 -7.11 -11.43
C MET A 483 -35.93 -7.16 -12.45
N ASP A 484 -36.58 -6.03 -12.75
CA ASP A 484 -37.64 -5.98 -13.77
C ASP A 484 -37.08 -5.96 -15.22
N LEU A 485 -35.77 -5.74 -15.40
CA LEU A 485 -35.15 -5.71 -16.72
C LEU A 485 -34.98 -7.12 -17.31
N PRO A 486 -35.10 -7.28 -18.65
CA PRO A 486 -34.87 -8.56 -19.31
C PRO A 486 -33.39 -8.98 -19.24
N ASP A 487 -32.47 -8.00 -19.30
CA ASP A 487 -31.04 -8.23 -19.14
C ASP A 487 -30.64 -8.13 -17.66
N LYS A 488 -29.95 -9.18 -17.16
CA LYS A 488 -29.47 -9.26 -15.79
C LYS A 488 -28.00 -8.81 -15.64
N ARG A 489 -27.26 -8.53 -16.72
CA ARG A 489 -25.88 -8.02 -16.62
C ARG A 489 -25.76 -6.75 -15.76
N PRO A 490 -26.68 -5.76 -15.84
CA PRO A 490 -26.61 -4.57 -14.99
C PRO A 490 -26.69 -4.88 -13.49
N ILE A 491 -27.53 -5.83 -13.07
CA ILE A 491 -27.67 -6.19 -11.65
C ILE A 491 -26.42 -6.91 -11.15
N VAL A 492 -25.84 -7.78 -11.98
CA VAL A 492 -24.59 -8.48 -11.67
C VAL A 492 -23.45 -7.48 -11.48
N ASN A 493 -23.33 -6.50 -12.38
CA ASN A 493 -22.31 -5.44 -12.27
C ASN A 493 -22.51 -4.55 -11.04
N TYR A 494 -23.76 -4.18 -10.72
CA TYR A 494 -24.09 -3.45 -9.49
C TYR A 494 -23.65 -4.22 -8.24
N VAL A 495 -24.01 -5.51 -8.14
CA VAL A 495 -23.70 -6.35 -6.98
C VAL A 495 -22.19 -6.59 -6.87
N LYS A 496 -21.47 -6.85 -7.97
CA LYS A 496 -20.00 -6.98 -7.99
C LYS A 496 -19.32 -5.72 -7.45
N LYS A 497 -19.71 -4.55 -7.93
CA LYS A 497 -19.13 -3.28 -7.44
C LYS A 497 -19.47 -3.00 -5.99
N ARG A 498 -20.69 -3.33 -5.56
CA ARG A 498 -21.10 -3.22 -4.16
C ARG A 498 -20.31 -4.16 -3.26
N LEU A 499 -20.09 -5.40 -3.70
CA LEU A 499 -19.25 -6.39 -3.03
C LEU A 499 -17.82 -5.84 -2.86
N ASN A 500 -17.21 -5.32 -3.93
CA ASN A 500 -15.87 -4.73 -3.89
C ASN A 500 -15.76 -3.54 -2.93
N ARG A 501 -16.79 -2.69 -2.83
CA ARG A 501 -16.84 -1.59 -1.85
C ARG A 501 -16.85 -2.14 -0.42
N LEU A 502 -17.70 -3.13 -0.13
CA LEU A 502 -17.81 -3.75 1.19
C LEU A 502 -16.54 -4.52 1.58
N THR A 503 -15.86 -5.16 0.62
CA THR A 503 -14.59 -5.87 0.85
C THR A 503 -13.38 -4.95 0.94
N THR A 504 -13.45 -3.72 0.42
CA THR A 504 -12.39 -2.71 0.57
C THR A 504 -12.53 -1.94 1.88
N SER A 505 -13.75 -1.77 2.40
CA SER A 505 -14.03 -1.10 3.67
C SER A 505 -13.77 -1.98 4.91
N VAL A 506 -12.89 -2.99 4.83
CA VAL A 506 -12.68 -4.00 5.87
C VAL A 506 -11.98 -3.40 7.10
N ASN A 507 -12.80 -2.94 8.04
CA ASN A 507 -12.54 -3.10 9.47
C ASN A 507 -13.19 -4.43 9.88
N ALA A 508 -12.36 -5.46 10.05
CA ALA A 508 -12.73 -6.88 10.08
C ALA A 508 -13.51 -7.37 11.34
N THR A 509 -14.40 -6.56 11.92
CA THR A 509 -15.06 -6.89 13.21
C THR A 509 -16.59 -6.96 13.19
N ASP A 510 -17.25 -6.56 12.10
CA ASP A 510 -18.73 -6.60 12.04
C ASP A 510 -19.24 -7.92 11.44
N GLU A 511 -19.74 -8.83 12.28
CA GLU A 511 -20.41 -10.07 11.85
C GLU A 511 -21.56 -9.78 10.86
N SER A 512 -22.27 -8.66 11.04
CA SER A 512 -23.34 -8.23 10.13
C SER A 512 -22.85 -7.92 8.71
N GLN A 513 -21.62 -7.44 8.53
CA GLN A 513 -21.05 -7.19 7.20
C GLN A 513 -20.63 -8.50 6.53
N ALA A 514 -20.10 -9.45 7.31
CA ALA A 514 -19.75 -10.78 6.80
C ALA A 514 -21.00 -11.56 6.33
N ASP A 515 -22.11 -11.45 7.05
CA ASP A 515 -23.40 -12.04 6.65
C ASP A 515 -24.00 -11.36 5.41
N ALA A 516 -23.89 -10.03 5.30
CA ALA A 516 -24.28 -9.31 4.09
C ALA A 516 -23.45 -9.72 2.87
N ILE A 517 -22.12 -9.82 3.02
CA ILE A 517 -21.21 -10.32 1.98
C ILE A 517 -21.59 -11.76 1.59
N LYS A 518 -21.88 -12.62 2.57
CA LYS A 518 -22.34 -14.00 2.32
C LYS A 518 -23.64 -14.03 1.51
N ALA A 519 -24.64 -13.24 1.90
CA ALA A 519 -25.91 -13.19 1.20
C ALA A 519 -25.74 -12.69 -0.25
N LEU A 520 -24.91 -11.66 -0.46
CA LEU A 520 -24.62 -11.14 -1.80
C LEU A 520 -23.89 -12.16 -2.69
N VAL A 521 -22.90 -12.88 -2.15
CA VAL A 521 -22.16 -13.91 -2.90
C VAL A 521 -23.09 -15.08 -3.28
N ILE A 522 -23.89 -15.58 -2.33
CA ILE A 522 -24.83 -16.68 -2.59
C ILE A 522 -25.86 -16.27 -3.64
N TRP A 523 -26.41 -15.05 -3.52
CA TRP A 523 -27.37 -14.54 -4.50
C TRP A 523 -26.75 -14.33 -5.88
N LEU A 524 -25.49 -13.88 -5.96
CA LEU A 524 -24.81 -13.74 -7.24
C LEU A 524 -24.56 -15.10 -7.91
N ILE A 525 -24.17 -16.12 -7.15
CA ILE A 525 -24.02 -17.49 -7.65
C ILE A 525 -25.37 -18.00 -8.19
N ASP A 526 -26.46 -17.78 -7.45
CA ASP A 526 -27.80 -18.16 -7.89
C ASP A 526 -28.24 -17.44 -9.18
N LEU A 527 -27.96 -16.14 -9.28
CA LEU A 527 -28.22 -15.36 -10.48
C LEU A 527 -27.45 -15.90 -11.70
N TYR A 528 -26.15 -16.19 -11.55
CA TYR A 528 -25.35 -16.77 -12.62
C TYR A 528 -25.88 -18.13 -13.07
N LEU A 529 -26.12 -19.04 -12.11
CA LEU A 529 -26.60 -20.39 -12.42
C LEU A 529 -27.99 -20.35 -13.07
N THR A 530 -28.87 -19.44 -12.63
CA THR A 530 -30.17 -19.21 -13.26
C THR A 530 -30.01 -18.75 -14.72
N GLN A 531 -29.06 -17.85 -15.02
CA GLN A 531 -28.81 -17.40 -16.39
C GLN A 531 -28.18 -18.51 -17.27
N ILE A 532 -27.23 -19.28 -16.73
CA ILE A 532 -26.59 -20.40 -17.45
C ILE A 532 -27.63 -21.48 -17.79
N ASN A 533 -28.51 -21.81 -16.83
CA ASN A 533 -29.51 -22.86 -16.97
C ASN A 533 -30.83 -22.39 -17.60
N THR A 534 -30.90 -21.16 -18.12
CA THR A 534 -32.12 -20.66 -18.76
C THR A 534 -32.47 -21.50 -19.99
N PRO A 535 -33.69 -22.10 -20.06
CA PRO A 535 -34.08 -22.94 -21.17
C PRO A 535 -34.32 -22.10 -22.43
N GLY A 536 -33.75 -22.52 -23.56
CA GLY A 536 -33.99 -21.91 -24.89
C GLY A 536 -32.95 -20.88 -25.37
N GLN A 537 -31.82 -20.73 -24.69
CA GLN A 537 -30.70 -19.86 -25.09
C GLN A 537 -29.58 -20.60 -25.84
N ASP A 538 -28.81 -19.86 -26.63
CA ASP A 538 -27.69 -20.37 -27.44
C ASP A 538 -26.52 -20.92 -26.59
N GLU A 539 -25.76 -21.87 -27.14
CA GLU A 539 -24.56 -22.42 -26.48
C GLU A 539 -23.48 -21.35 -26.25
N THR A 540 -23.39 -20.35 -27.13
CA THR A 540 -22.48 -19.21 -27.01
C THR A 540 -22.84 -18.32 -25.82
N TRP A 541 -24.13 -18.05 -25.61
CA TRP A 541 -24.63 -17.30 -24.46
C TRP A 541 -24.26 -18.01 -23.16
N ARG A 542 -24.50 -19.32 -23.07
CA ARG A 542 -24.10 -20.11 -21.88
C ARG A 542 -22.61 -20.05 -21.63
N HIS A 543 -21.79 -20.14 -22.68
CA HIS A 543 -20.34 -20.08 -22.54
C HIS A 543 -19.86 -18.71 -22.04
N GLU A 544 -20.43 -17.60 -22.53
CA GLU A 544 -20.10 -16.26 -22.03
C GLU A 544 -20.39 -16.14 -20.53
N TRP A 545 -21.59 -16.52 -20.10
CA TRP A 545 -21.97 -16.50 -18.69
C TRP A 545 -21.16 -17.47 -17.82
N GLN A 546 -20.80 -18.63 -18.35
CA GLN A 546 -19.92 -19.58 -17.68
C GLN A 546 -18.51 -18.99 -17.50
N THR A 547 -17.98 -18.31 -18.51
CA THR A 547 -16.64 -17.69 -18.43
C THR A 547 -16.61 -16.59 -17.36
N GLU A 548 -17.64 -15.73 -17.33
CA GLU A 548 -17.77 -14.69 -16.31
C GLU A 548 -17.98 -15.27 -14.90
N TYR A 549 -18.72 -16.37 -14.78
CA TYR A 549 -18.88 -17.10 -13.53
C TYR A 549 -17.55 -17.69 -13.05
N ASP A 550 -16.79 -18.35 -13.94
CA ASP A 550 -15.49 -18.94 -13.62
C ASP A 550 -14.45 -17.88 -13.24
N GLU A 551 -14.54 -16.67 -13.79
CA GLU A 551 -13.75 -15.51 -13.37
C GLU A 551 -14.16 -15.01 -11.99
N PHE A 552 -15.47 -14.85 -11.75
CA PHE A 552 -16.00 -14.43 -10.44
C PHE A 552 -15.63 -15.40 -9.32
N MET A 553 -15.69 -16.71 -9.57
CA MET A 553 -15.34 -17.74 -8.60
C MET A 553 -13.83 -17.79 -8.28
N ARG A 554 -12.98 -17.15 -9.09
CA ARG A 554 -11.54 -17.01 -8.83
C ARG A 554 -11.19 -15.80 -7.96
N GLU A 555 -12.12 -14.89 -7.70
CA GLU A 555 -11.86 -13.70 -6.88
C GLU A 555 -11.59 -14.07 -5.40
N GLU A 556 -10.56 -13.48 -4.80
CA GLU A 556 -10.10 -13.80 -3.42
C GLU A 556 -11.19 -13.65 -2.34
N PRO A 557 -12.03 -12.58 -2.32
CA PRO A 557 -13.10 -12.44 -1.34
C PRO A 557 -14.18 -13.52 -1.49
N VAL A 558 -14.44 -13.94 -2.72
CA VAL A 558 -15.43 -14.96 -3.06
C VAL A 558 -14.94 -16.34 -2.62
N LEU A 559 -13.65 -16.64 -2.85
CA LEU A 559 -13.01 -17.88 -2.37
C LEU A 559 -13.01 -17.97 -0.83
N LEU A 560 -12.73 -16.87 -0.13
CA LEU A 560 -12.80 -16.82 1.34
C LEU A 560 -14.22 -17.04 1.86
N CYS A 561 -15.23 -16.46 1.22
CA CYS A 561 -16.63 -16.64 1.62
C CYS A 561 -17.13 -18.07 1.32
N THR A 562 -16.78 -18.57 0.14
CA THR A 562 -17.16 -19.88 -0.35
C THR A 562 -16.49 -21.01 0.45
N SER A 563 -15.21 -20.86 0.80
CA SER A 563 -14.49 -21.83 1.62
C SER A 563 -15.01 -21.94 3.06
N LYS A 564 -15.62 -20.87 3.60
CA LYS A 564 -16.32 -20.89 4.90
C LYS A 564 -17.72 -21.50 4.80
N ASN A 565 -18.43 -21.28 3.69
CA ASN A 565 -19.82 -21.71 3.49
C ASN A 565 -19.98 -22.85 2.46
N ARG A 566 -19.09 -23.86 2.52
CA ARG A 566 -19.00 -24.92 1.50
C ARG A 566 -20.30 -25.69 1.28
N THR A 567 -21.05 -25.98 2.35
CA THR A 567 -22.26 -26.82 2.30
C THR A 567 -23.41 -26.12 1.60
N ALA A 568 -23.64 -24.83 1.90
CA ALA A 568 -24.74 -24.05 1.34
C ALA A 568 -24.55 -23.82 -0.17
N VAL A 569 -23.33 -23.43 -0.58
CA VAL A 569 -23.05 -23.19 -2.00
C VAL A 569 -23.08 -24.51 -2.79
N ARG A 570 -22.63 -25.62 -2.19
CA ARG A 570 -22.76 -26.95 -2.79
C ARG A 570 -24.21 -27.36 -3.02
N GLN A 571 -25.08 -27.16 -2.03
CA GLN A 571 -26.50 -27.47 -2.17
C GLN A 571 -27.12 -26.67 -3.31
N LEU A 572 -26.77 -25.39 -3.41
CA LEU A 572 -27.25 -24.50 -4.46
C LEU A 572 -26.78 -24.97 -5.85
N ILE A 573 -25.49 -25.28 -6.04
CA ILE A 573 -24.98 -25.80 -7.32
C ILE A 573 -25.63 -27.15 -7.67
N ALA A 574 -25.87 -28.00 -6.67
CA ALA A 574 -26.51 -29.30 -6.87
C ALA A 574 -28.00 -29.16 -7.27
N GLU A 575 -28.73 -28.18 -6.73
CA GLU A 575 -30.11 -27.85 -7.12
C GLU A 575 -30.20 -27.41 -8.58
N HIS A 576 -29.19 -26.71 -9.07
CA HIS A 576 -29.06 -26.27 -10.46
C HIS A 576 -28.48 -27.34 -11.41
N ALA A 577 -28.15 -28.52 -10.91
CA ALA A 577 -27.76 -29.71 -11.65
C ALA A 577 -26.60 -29.56 -12.67
N ASP A 578 -25.64 -28.65 -12.43
CA ASP A 578 -24.46 -28.52 -13.29
C ASP A 578 -23.24 -29.30 -12.73
N PRO A 579 -22.88 -30.47 -13.29
CA PRO A 579 -21.73 -31.23 -12.85
C PRO A 579 -20.40 -30.54 -13.17
N HIS A 580 -20.35 -29.68 -14.19
CA HIS A 580 -19.12 -29.00 -14.60
C HIS A 580 -18.77 -27.88 -13.62
N SER A 581 -19.72 -26.99 -13.31
CA SER A 581 -19.53 -25.94 -12.30
C SER A 581 -19.24 -26.51 -10.91
N LEU A 582 -19.80 -27.67 -10.55
CA LEU A 582 -19.52 -28.33 -9.26
C LEU A 582 -18.09 -28.88 -9.19
N ALA A 583 -17.57 -29.43 -10.28
CA ALA A 583 -16.18 -29.89 -10.36
C ALA A 583 -15.19 -28.72 -10.31
N GLN A 584 -15.46 -27.64 -11.06
CA GLN A 584 -14.65 -26.42 -11.01
C GLN A 584 -14.68 -25.76 -9.62
N PHE A 585 -15.84 -25.72 -8.98
CA PHE A 585 -16.03 -25.24 -7.60
C PHE A 585 -15.20 -26.03 -6.60
N ALA A 586 -15.22 -27.36 -6.69
CA ALA A 586 -14.44 -28.21 -5.81
C ALA A 586 -12.92 -28.04 -6.05
N ILE A 587 -12.49 -27.80 -7.29
CA ILE A 587 -11.09 -27.45 -7.61
C ILE A 587 -10.70 -26.10 -7.00
N SER A 588 -11.55 -25.07 -7.11
CA SER A 588 -11.22 -23.72 -6.64
C SER A 588 -11.13 -23.62 -5.11
N ILE A 589 -11.91 -24.43 -4.38
CA ILE A 589 -11.89 -24.51 -2.90
C ILE A 589 -10.78 -25.43 -2.39
N ASN A 590 -10.06 -26.12 -3.29
CA ASN A 590 -9.11 -27.18 -2.95
C ASN A 590 -9.75 -28.36 -2.18
N ASP A 591 -11.03 -28.65 -2.44
CA ASP A 591 -11.71 -29.81 -1.87
C ASP A 591 -11.56 -31.03 -2.78
N TYR A 592 -10.34 -31.55 -2.83
CA TYR A 592 -9.97 -32.62 -3.74
C TYR A 592 -10.61 -33.98 -3.41
N ASP A 593 -11.15 -34.16 -2.19
CA ASP A 593 -11.92 -35.35 -1.84
C ASP A 593 -13.19 -35.43 -2.68
N GLU A 594 -13.88 -34.30 -2.87
CA GLU A 594 -15.11 -34.23 -3.66
C GLU A 594 -14.83 -34.22 -5.16
N VAL A 595 -13.76 -33.55 -5.63
CA VAL A 595 -13.34 -33.57 -7.04
C VAL A 595 -13.13 -35.01 -7.50
N ILE A 596 -12.33 -35.77 -6.73
CA ILE A 596 -12.03 -37.17 -7.05
C ILE A 596 -13.31 -38.01 -6.92
N GLY A 597 -14.11 -37.81 -5.88
CA GLY A 597 -15.39 -38.50 -5.71
C GLY A 597 -16.37 -38.27 -6.88
N GLN A 598 -16.41 -37.08 -7.47
CA GLN A 598 -17.28 -36.75 -8.60
C GLN A 598 -16.71 -37.25 -9.93
N GLN A 599 -15.40 -37.17 -10.14
CA GLN A 599 -14.73 -37.74 -11.30
C GLN A 599 -14.88 -39.27 -11.34
N LEU A 600 -14.83 -39.92 -10.17
CA LEU A 600 -15.10 -41.36 -10.03
C LEU A 600 -16.57 -41.70 -10.33
N LYS A 601 -17.53 -40.85 -9.94
CA LYS A 601 -18.95 -41.02 -10.32
C LYS A 601 -19.20 -40.81 -11.81
N SER A 602 -18.35 -40.03 -12.46
CA SER A 602 -18.44 -39.70 -13.89
C SER A 602 -17.59 -40.65 -14.77
N ASP A 603 -17.06 -41.74 -14.19
CA ASP A 603 -16.18 -42.75 -14.81
C ASP A 603 -14.86 -42.21 -15.42
N CYS A 604 -14.45 -40.99 -15.08
CA CYS A 604 -13.19 -40.38 -15.53
C CYS A 604 -11.98 -40.76 -14.64
N PHE A 605 -11.62 -42.04 -14.60
CA PHE A 605 -10.56 -42.57 -13.71
C PHE A 605 -9.15 -42.02 -13.97
N ALA A 606 -8.83 -41.68 -15.22
CA ALA A 606 -7.51 -41.15 -15.60
C ALA A 606 -7.30 -39.71 -15.10
N GLU A 607 -8.34 -38.87 -15.21
CA GLU A 607 -8.31 -37.49 -14.69
C GLU A 607 -8.29 -37.49 -13.16
N ALA A 608 -9.04 -38.40 -12.53
CA ALA A 608 -9.03 -38.60 -11.09
C ALA A 608 -7.63 -38.98 -10.57
N LEU A 609 -6.91 -39.86 -11.28
CA LEU A 609 -5.53 -40.21 -10.95
C LEU A 609 -4.57 -39.04 -11.20
N GLN A 610 -4.78 -38.25 -12.26
CA GLN A 610 -3.98 -37.05 -12.50
C GLN A 610 -4.19 -35.97 -11.42
N THR A 611 -5.43 -35.74 -10.98
CA THR A 611 -5.73 -34.83 -9.87
C THR A 611 -5.15 -35.35 -8.57
N LEU A 612 -5.21 -36.67 -8.32
CA LEU A 612 -4.62 -37.30 -7.15
C LEU A 612 -3.08 -37.21 -7.16
N CYS A 613 -2.41 -37.40 -8.30
CA CYS A 613 -0.96 -37.19 -8.45
C CYS A 613 -0.54 -35.73 -8.20
N ARG A 614 -1.40 -34.75 -8.52
CA ARG A 614 -1.13 -33.33 -8.26
C ARG A 614 -1.25 -33.00 -6.77
N GLN A 615 -2.12 -33.70 -6.05
CA GLN A 615 -2.34 -33.49 -4.62
C GLN A 615 -1.45 -34.40 -3.79
N ARG A 616 -0.60 -33.84 -2.94
CA ARG A 616 0.30 -34.63 -2.07
C ARG A 616 -0.37 -35.09 -0.76
N ASP A 617 -1.71 -35.11 -0.71
CA ASP A 617 -2.46 -35.46 0.51
C ASP A 617 -2.62 -36.97 0.64
N LEU A 618 -1.97 -37.54 1.66
CA LEU A 618 -1.86 -38.98 1.92
C LEU A 618 -3.22 -39.64 2.22
N GLN A 619 -4.18 -38.91 2.80
CA GLN A 619 -5.49 -39.47 3.16
C GLN A 619 -6.33 -39.83 1.93
N LEU A 620 -6.22 -39.04 0.86
CA LEU A 620 -6.91 -39.29 -0.40
C LEU A 620 -6.38 -40.54 -1.10
N TYR A 621 -5.06 -40.78 -1.01
CA TYR A 621 -4.46 -42.02 -1.51
C TYR A 621 -5.03 -43.23 -0.79
N TYR A 622 -5.15 -43.21 0.55
CA TYR A 622 -5.70 -44.36 1.28
C TYR A 622 -7.17 -44.66 0.94
N LYS A 623 -7.99 -43.62 0.72
CA LYS A 623 -9.43 -43.77 0.42
C LYS A 623 -9.68 -44.25 -1.01
N TYR A 624 -8.97 -43.70 -1.99
CA TYR A 624 -9.25 -43.93 -3.42
C TYR A 624 -8.35 -44.96 -4.08
N ALA A 625 -7.18 -45.29 -3.51
CA ALA A 625 -6.28 -46.31 -4.06
C ALA A 625 -6.91 -47.70 -4.22
N PRO A 626 -7.76 -48.24 -3.31
CA PRO A 626 -8.42 -49.53 -3.53
C PRO A 626 -9.28 -49.55 -4.80
N GLN A 627 -10.01 -48.46 -5.08
CA GLN A 627 -10.90 -48.35 -6.24
C GLN A 627 -10.12 -48.19 -7.55
N LEU A 628 -9.02 -47.43 -7.51
CA LEU A 628 -8.13 -47.22 -8.65
C LEU A 628 -7.30 -48.48 -8.97
N MET A 629 -6.87 -49.25 -7.96
CA MET A 629 -6.10 -50.50 -8.13
C MET A 629 -6.86 -51.60 -8.86
N VAL A 630 -8.20 -51.63 -8.76
CA VAL A 630 -9.04 -52.61 -9.47
C VAL A 630 -9.11 -52.33 -10.97
N ARG A 631 -9.00 -51.06 -11.39
CA ARG A 631 -9.15 -50.67 -12.81
C ARG A 631 -7.85 -50.29 -13.50
N LEU A 632 -6.91 -49.64 -12.81
CA LEU A 632 -5.65 -49.11 -13.34
C LEU A 632 -4.44 -49.44 -12.44
N PRO A 633 -4.02 -50.72 -12.35
CA PRO A 633 -2.96 -51.15 -11.41
C PRO A 633 -1.58 -50.57 -11.72
N ARG A 634 -1.23 -50.42 -13.00
CA ARG A 634 0.09 -49.90 -13.43
C ARG A 634 0.28 -48.44 -13.02
N GLN A 635 -0.65 -47.58 -13.44
CA GLN A 635 -0.59 -46.14 -13.20
C GLN A 635 -0.72 -45.79 -11.72
N THR A 636 -1.51 -46.55 -10.97
CA THR A 636 -1.67 -46.36 -9.52
C THR A 636 -0.38 -46.70 -8.78
N ILE A 637 0.32 -47.78 -9.16
CA ILE A 637 1.59 -48.14 -8.52
C ILE A 637 2.72 -47.21 -8.93
N ASP A 638 2.79 -46.77 -10.18
CA ASP A 638 3.77 -45.75 -10.58
C ASP A 638 3.54 -44.42 -9.82
N ALA A 639 2.28 -44.04 -9.56
CA ALA A 639 1.93 -42.89 -8.73
C ALA A 639 2.33 -43.08 -7.24
N LEU A 640 2.18 -44.29 -6.70
CA LEU A 640 2.62 -44.62 -5.34
C LEU A 640 4.15 -44.67 -5.21
N ILE A 641 4.86 -45.16 -6.23
CA ILE A 641 6.33 -45.11 -6.29
C ILE A 641 6.78 -43.66 -6.32
N ALA A 642 6.19 -42.80 -7.17
CA ALA A 642 6.58 -41.39 -7.26
C ALA A 642 6.39 -40.57 -5.96
N LEU A 643 5.61 -41.06 -4.99
CA LEU A 643 5.39 -40.41 -3.69
C LEU A 643 6.45 -40.82 -2.62
N ASP A 644 7.36 -41.73 -2.98
CA ASP A 644 8.55 -42.22 -2.26
C ASP A 644 8.38 -42.37 -0.73
N ALA A 645 8.73 -41.34 0.06
CA ALA A 645 9.05 -41.47 1.49
C ALA A 645 7.95 -40.98 2.46
N LYS A 646 6.75 -40.62 1.99
CA LYS A 646 5.69 -40.02 2.84
C LYS A 646 4.52 -40.94 3.18
N LEU A 647 4.46 -42.12 2.58
CA LEU A 647 3.33 -43.04 2.73
C LEU A 647 3.57 -44.00 3.90
N ASP A 648 2.58 -44.13 4.78
CA ASP A 648 2.55 -45.18 5.80
C ASP A 648 2.16 -46.47 5.09
N ILE A 649 3.14 -47.32 4.82
CA ILE A 649 2.93 -48.56 4.05
C ILE A 649 1.94 -49.49 4.77
N GLU A 650 1.84 -49.40 6.10
CA GLU A 650 0.86 -50.14 6.92
C GLU A 650 -0.60 -49.85 6.53
N LYS A 651 -0.93 -48.61 6.15
CA LYS A 651 -2.28 -48.21 5.72
C LYS A 651 -2.56 -48.58 4.25
N ILE A 652 -1.52 -48.94 3.51
CA ILE A 652 -1.59 -49.39 2.11
C ILE A 652 -1.71 -50.92 2.05
N VAL A 653 -1.35 -51.66 3.10
CA VAL A 653 -1.51 -53.13 3.14
C VAL A 653 -2.92 -53.59 2.71
N PRO A 654 -4.04 -52.98 3.16
CA PRO A 654 -5.38 -53.36 2.69
C PRO A 654 -5.59 -53.18 1.18
N THR A 655 -4.91 -52.23 0.53
CA THR A 655 -5.00 -52.00 -0.92
C THR A 655 -4.16 -53.02 -1.70
N LEU A 656 -3.06 -53.51 -1.10
CA LEU A 656 -2.17 -54.52 -1.67
C LEU A 656 -2.68 -55.96 -1.45
N VAL A 657 -3.61 -56.18 -0.54
CA VAL A 657 -4.21 -57.51 -0.27
C VAL A 657 -5.33 -57.84 -1.27
N VAL A 658 -5.88 -56.85 -1.97
CA VAL A 658 -6.86 -57.07 -3.07
C VAL A 658 -6.11 -57.53 -4.33
N ILE A 659 -5.67 -58.79 -4.32
CA ILE A 659 -4.94 -59.41 -5.41
C ILE A 659 -5.81 -60.47 -6.08
N ASP A 660 -6.33 -60.17 -7.27
CA ASP A 660 -7.07 -61.16 -8.08
C ASP A 660 -6.35 -61.49 -9.41
N THR A 661 -5.60 -60.55 -9.99
CA THR A 661 -5.01 -60.72 -11.34
C THR A 661 -3.49 -60.85 -11.35
N GLN A 662 -2.94 -61.52 -12.37
CA GLN A 662 -1.49 -61.69 -12.55
C GLN A 662 -0.76 -60.34 -12.69
N GLU A 663 -1.34 -59.37 -13.38
CA GLU A 663 -0.73 -58.04 -13.53
C GLU A 663 -0.66 -57.29 -12.19
N GLN A 664 -1.72 -57.34 -11.37
CA GLN A 664 -1.71 -56.74 -10.04
C GLN A 664 -0.60 -57.35 -9.17
N ARG A 665 -0.37 -58.67 -9.24
CA ARG A 665 0.71 -59.34 -8.50
C ARG A 665 2.09 -58.84 -8.88
N GLU A 666 2.40 -58.78 -10.18
CA GLU A 666 3.72 -58.35 -10.66
C GLU A 666 4.03 -56.90 -10.24
N HIS A 667 3.04 -56.01 -10.31
CA HIS A 667 3.22 -54.62 -9.88
C HIS A 667 3.25 -54.48 -8.36
N VAL A 668 2.49 -55.28 -7.59
CA VAL A 668 2.58 -55.33 -6.13
C VAL A 668 3.97 -55.81 -5.68
N ILE A 669 4.52 -56.86 -6.32
CA ILE A 669 5.90 -57.31 -6.07
C ILE A 669 6.89 -56.18 -6.42
N ARG A 670 6.68 -55.46 -7.53
CA ARG A 670 7.51 -54.30 -7.90
C ARG A 670 7.48 -53.20 -6.84
N TYR A 671 6.31 -52.88 -6.30
CA TYR A 671 6.15 -51.88 -5.23
C TYR A 671 6.78 -52.34 -3.91
N LEU A 672 6.58 -53.60 -3.51
CA LEU A 672 7.16 -54.16 -2.29
C LEU A 672 8.69 -54.26 -2.38
N ARG A 673 9.24 -54.59 -3.57
CA ARG A 673 10.69 -54.53 -3.83
C ARG A 673 11.24 -53.13 -3.69
N PHE A 674 10.54 -52.15 -4.23
CA PHE A 674 10.90 -50.73 -4.07
C PHE A 674 10.85 -50.30 -2.60
N ALA A 675 9.81 -50.70 -1.88
CA ALA A 675 9.68 -50.42 -0.45
C ALA A 675 10.83 -51.01 0.38
N VAL A 676 11.25 -52.24 0.09
CA VAL A 676 12.35 -52.87 0.83
C VAL A 676 13.72 -52.31 0.43
N LEU A 677 14.00 -52.14 -0.87
CA LEU A 677 15.34 -51.75 -1.35
C LEU A 677 15.62 -50.25 -1.27
N THR A 678 14.60 -49.40 -1.44
CA THR A 678 14.75 -47.94 -1.54
C THR A 678 14.25 -47.21 -0.30
N LEU A 679 13.17 -47.71 0.33
CA LEU A 679 12.62 -47.11 1.56
C LEU A 679 13.13 -47.75 2.86
N ASN A 680 13.89 -48.86 2.77
CA ASN A 680 14.50 -49.60 3.88
C ASN A 680 13.55 -49.82 5.08
N THR A 681 12.34 -50.27 4.78
CA THR A 681 11.30 -50.48 5.78
C THR A 681 11.69 -51.57 6.76
N SER A 682 11.45 -51.39 8.06
CA SER A 682 11.78 -52.39 9.10
C SER A 682 10.59 -53.24 9.55
N ASN A 683 9.43 -53.11 8.90
CA ASN A 683 8.20 -53.77 9.35
C ASN A 683 8.15 -55.24 8.90
N ASN A 684 8.18 -56.13 9.90
CA ASN A 684 8.13 -57.59 9.73
C ASN A 684 6.96 -58.09 8.87
N ALA A 685 5.79 -57.46 8.93
CA ALA A 685 4.61 -57.90 8.18
C ALA A 685 4.80 -57.75 6.66
N ILE A 686 5.47 -56.68 6.22
CA ILE A 686 5.72 -56.39 4.80
C ILE A 686 6.75 -57.37 4.25
N HIS A 687 7.81 -57.63 5.02
CA HIS A 687 8.84 -58.60 4.64
C HIS A 687 8.26 -60.03 4.63
N ASN A 688 7.42 -60.38 5.60
CA ASN A 688 6.72 -61.68 5.63
C ASN A 688 5.77 -61.84 4.42
N PHE A 689 5.05 -60.78 4.04
CA PHE A 689 4.16 -60.80 2.88
C PHE A 689 4.94 -60.94 1.57
N LEU A 690 6.04 -60.19 1.41
CA LEU A 690 6.94 -60.31 0.27
C LEU A 690 7.57 -61.71 0.20
N LEU A 691 8.00 -62.26 1.33
CA LEU A 691 8.57 -63.60 1.43
C LEU A 691 7.55 -64.67 1.03
N GLN A 692 6.30 -64.53 1.46
CA GLN A 692 5.21 -65.42 1.05
C GLN A 692 4.97 -65.37 -0.48
N LEU A 693 4.95 -64.17 -1.06
CA LEU A 693 4.78 -64.00 -2.51
C LEU A 693 5.97 -64.59 -3.29
N TYR A 694 7.20 -64.42 -2.82
CA TYR A 694 8.39 -65.03 -3.44
C TYR A 694 8.41 -66.55 -3.29
N ALA A 695 8.07 -67.08 -2.12
CA ALA A 695 8.05 -68.52 -1.88
C ALA A 695 7.02 -69.25 -2.77
N GLN A 696 5.89 -68.60 -3.06
CA GLN A 696 4.84 -69.16 -3.92
C GLN A 696 5.14 -69.08 -5.42
N HIS A 697 5.83 -68.03 -5.89
CA HIS A 697 5.92 -67.75 -7.33
C HIS A 697 7.36 -67.66 -7.89
N GLU A 698 8.36 -67.26 -7.09
CA GLU A 698 9.74 -66.99 -7.59
C GLU A 698 10.83 -67.44 -6.59
N GLN A 699 11.09 -68.76 -6.53
CA GLN A 699 12.04 -69.39 -5.60
C GLN A 699 13.50 -68.88 -5.71
N LYS A 700 13.93 -68.42 -6.89
CA LYS A 700 15.30 -67.91 -7.08
C LYS A 700 15.50 -66.53 -6.45
N LEU A 701 14.50 -65.66 -6.61
CA LEU A 701 14.51 -64.31 -6.05
C LEU A 701 14.35 -64.33 -4.53
N LEU A 702 13.71 -65.38 -3.98
CA LEU A 702 13.70 -65.65 -2.54
C LEU A 702 15.11 -65.83 -1.97
N MET A 703 15.97 -66.64 -2.61
CA MET A 703 17.33 -66.85 -2.13
C MET A 703 18.18 -65.57 -2.23
N GLU A 704 18.07 -64.83 -3.33
CA GLU A 704 18.73 -63.52 -3.46
C GLU A 704 18.28 -62.55 -2.36
N TYR A 705 16.98 -62.53 -2.07
CA TYR A 705 16.41 -61.70 -1.00
C TYR A 705 16.93 -62.10 0.40
N LEU A 706 16.97 -63.40 0.71
CA LEU A 706 17.51 -63.92 1.97
C LEU A 706 18.99 -63.58 2.15
N TYR A 707 19.79 -63.63 1.08
CA TYR A 707 21.21 -63.22 1.13
C TYR A 707 21.39 -61.71 1.29
N LEU A 708 20.53 -60.89 0.67
CA LEU A 708 20.60 -59.42 0.76
C LEU A 708 20.27 -58.88 2.15
N GLN A 709 19.39 -59.55 2.90
CA GLN A 709 18.98 -59.14 4.26
C GLN A 709 20.04 -59.48 5.34
N GLY A 710 21.08 -60.25 4.99
CA GLY A 710 22.19 -60.56 5.90
C GLY A 710 22.02 -61.83 6.73
N GLN A 711 23.03 -62.12 7.56
CA GLN A 711 23.16 -63.36 8.35
C GLN A 711 22.99 -63.16 9.87
N ASP A 712 22.68 -61.94 10.33
CA ASP A 712 22.50 -61.64 11.74
C ASP A 712 21.01 -61.58 12.11
N GLU A 713 20.61 -62.31 13.16
CA GLU A 713 19.23 -62.40 13.65
C GLU A 713 18.60 -61.04 14.00
N SER A 714 19.42 -60.07 14.44
CA SER A 714 18.98 -58.73 14.83
C SER A 714 18.84 -57.74 13.68
N LEU A 715 19.45 -58.03 12.52
CA LEU A 715 19.43 -57.15 11.34
C LEU A 715 18.37 -57.57 10.31
N VAL A 716 17.80 -58.76 10.50
CA VAL A 716 16.77 -59.30 9.62
C VAL A 716 15.40 -58.75 10.01
N HIS A 717 14.71 -58.15 9.04
CA HIS A 717 13.38 -57.57 9.22
C HIS A 717 12.23 -58.52 8.86
N TYR A 718 12.44 -59.84 8.74
CA TYR A 718 11.38 -60.83 8.59
C TYR A 718 11.33 -61.78 9.79
N ASP A 719 10.16 -62.35 10.07
CA ASP A 719 10.03 -63.38 11.10
C ASP A 719 10.59 -64.70 10.57
N ILE A 720 11.73 -65.10 11.14
CA ILE A 720 12.49 -66.30 10.74
C ILE A 720 11.67 -67.57 10.98
N HIS A 721 10.84 -67.63 12.02
CA HIS A 721 9.97 -68.78 12.31
C HIS A 721 8.82 -68.87 11.30
N PHE A 722 8.22 -67.73 10.94
CA PHE A 722 7.22 -67.67 9.89
C PHE A 722 7.80 -68.08 8.52
N ALA A 723 8.97 -67.55 8.17
CA ALA A 723 9.69 -67.90 6.96
C ALA A 723 10.02 -69.40 6.90
N LEU A 724 10.51 -69.98 8.00
CA LEU A 724 10.82 -71.40 8.07
C LEU A 724 9.57 -72.26 7.87
N LYS A 725 8.44 -71.87 8.48
CA LYS A 725 7.17 -72.58 8.31
C LYS A 725 6.72 -72.58 6.85
N VAL A 726 6.68 -71.39 6.23
CA VAL A 726 6.27 -71.23 4.82
C VAL A 726 7.19 -72.00 3.87
N CYS A 727 8.51 -71.90 4.06
CA CYS A 727 9.48 -72.63 3.23
C CYS A 727 9.41 -74.16 3.42
N THR A 728 9.06 -74.63 4.63
CA THR A 728 8.87 -76.06 4.92
C THR A 728 7.59 -76.59 4.29
N GLU A 729 6.50 -75.84 4.38
CA GLU A 729 5.21 -76.18 3.75
C GLU A 729 5.32 -76.22 2.20
N LEU A 730 6.14 -75.33 1.61
CA LEU A 730 6.37 -75.25 0.16
C LEU A 730 7.54 -76.12 -0.33
N GLY A 731 8.27 -76.78 0.56
CA GLY A 731 9.32 -77.76 0.23
C GLY A 731 10.66 -77.18 -0.25
N ILE A 732 10.98 -75.92 0.08
CA ILE A 732 12.23 -75.25 -0.38
C ILE A 732 13.39 -75.59 0.58
N LYS A 733 14.09 -76.70 0.32
CA LYS A 733 15.11 -77.27 1.23
C LYS A 733 16.33 -76.36 1.48
N GLU A 734 16.85 -75.67 0.46
CA GLU A 734 18.02 -74.79 0.60
C GLU A 734 17.74 -73.58 1.49
N ALA A 735 16.58 -72.94 1.31
CA ALA A 735 16.12 -71.84 2.16
C ALA A 735 15.87 -72.31 3.59
N CYS A 736 15.34 -73.53 3.79
CA CYS A 736 15.17 -74.11 5.12
C CYS A 736 16.51 -74.32 5.84
N VAL A 737 17.55 -74.83 5.16
CA VAL A 737 18.88 -74.96 5.79
C VAL A 737 19.43 -73.59 6.18
N PHE A 738 19.31 -72.59 5.30
CA PHE A 738 19.75 -71.22 5.61
C PHE A 738 19.02 -70.63 6.83
N LEU A 739 17.68 -70.71 6.86
CA LEU A 739 16.87 -70.21 7.98
C LEU A 739 17.12 -70.97 9.28
N GLN A 740 17.41 -72.28 9.23
CA GLN A 740 17.79 -73.05 10.41
C GLN A 740 19.19 -72.69 10.93
N CYS A 741 20.13 -72.38 10.04
CA CYS A 741 21.43 -71.82 10.42
C CYS A 741 21.27 -70.47 11.12
N MET A 742 20.35 -69.61 10.66
CA MET A 742 20.03 -68.34 11.32
C MET A 742 19.49 -68.55 12.75
N LEU A 743 18.61 -69.53 12.96
CA LEU A 743 18.06 -69.87 14.28
C LEU A 743 19.05 -70.63 15.19
N CYS A 744 20.33 -70.73 14.81
CA CYS A 744 21.35 -71.50 15.52
C CYS A 744 20.99 -72.98 15.75
N MET A 745 20.08 -73.54 14.95
CA MET A 745 19.71 -74.96 15.01
C MET A 745 20.65 -75.79 14.14
N TRP A 746 21.94 -75.77 14.49
CA TRP A 746 23.01 -76.30 13.66
C TRP A 746 22.90 -77.80 13.41
N THR A 747 22.45 -78.57 14.40
CA THR A 747 22.31 -80.02 14.30
C THR A 747 21.26 -80.43 13.28
N THR A 748 20.08 -79.81 13.32
CA THR A 748 18.99 -80.08 12.36
C THR A 748 19.33 -79.53 10.98
N ALA A 749 20.02 -78.38 10.90
CA ALA A 749 20.47 -77.82 9.63
C ALA A 749 21.49 -78.73 8.93
N VAL A 750 22.46 -79.28 9.67
CA VAL A 750 23.45 -80.23 9.13
C VAL A 750 22.78 -81.55 8.76
N ASP A 751 21.86 -82.06 9.57
CA ASP A 751 21.12 -83.30 9.24
C ASP A 751 20.29 -83.12 7.95
N LEU A 752 19.58 -82.00 7.77
CA LEU A 752 18.85 -81.69 6.54
C LEU A 752 19.77 -81.43 5.35
N ALA A 753 20.92 -80.80 5.55
CA ALA A 753 21.91 -80.59 4.49
C ALA A 753 22.55 -81.91 4.04
N LEU A 754 22.82 -82.85 4.95
CA LEU A 754 23.37 -84.16 4.63
C LEU A 754 22.43 -85.01 3.76
N GLU A 755 21.12 -84.74 3.75
CA GLU A 755 20.17 -85.43 2.87
C GLU A 755 20.29 -85.03 1.38
N PHE A 756 20.81 -83.83 1.06
CA PHE A 756 20.86 -83.34 -0.33
C PHE A 756 22.22 -82.81 -0.80
N ASP A 757 23.02 -82.13 0.05
CA ASP A 757 24.34 -81.59 -0.32
C ASP A 757 25.38 -81.63 0.82
N MET A 758 26.36 -82.52 0.67
CA MET A 758 27.49 -82.69 1.59
C MET A 758 28.41 -81.45 1.65
N LYS A 759 28.51 -80.67 0.57
CA LYS A 759 29.33 -79.45 0.56
C LYS A 759 28.68 -78.35 1.37
N LEU A 760 27.35 -78.23 1.30
CA LEU A 760 26.60 -77.31 2.15
C LEU A 760 26.71 -77.72 3.62
N ALA A 761 26.61 -79.02 3.94
CA ALA A 761 26.80 -79.53 5.30
C ALA A 761 28.18 -79.15 5.89
N LYS A 762 29.26 -79.33 5.13
CA LYS A 762 30.63 -78.92 5.53
C LYS A 762 30.73 -77.41 5.75
N LYS A 763 30.12 -76.61 4.87
CA LYS A 763 30.07 -75.15 5.04
C LYS A 763 29.30 -74.77 6.30
N THR A 764 28.14 -75.37 6.55
CA THR A 764 27.31 -75.08 7.73
C THR A 764 27.99 -75.46 9.05
N ALA A 765 28.86 -76.48 9.05
CA ALA A 765 29.61 -76.88 10.24
C ALA A 765 30.76 -75.92 10.60
N LEU A 766 31.21 -75.08 9.66
CA LEU A 766 32.25 -74.06 9.89
C LEU A 766 31.67 -72.74 10.45
N ILE A 767 30.36 -72.50 10.29
CA ILE A 767 29.69 -71.22 10.65
C ILE A 767 29.62 -70.95 12.18
N PRO A 768 29.28 -71.90 13.07
CA PRO A 768 29.12 -71.62 14.50
C PRO A 768 30.39 -71.01 15.09
N LYS A 769 30.34 -70.16 16.11
CA LYS A 769 31.56 -69.62 16.79
C LYS A 769 32.10 -70.56 17.87
N ASP A 770 31.23 -71.37 18.46
CA ASP A 770 31.58 -72.24 19.59
C ASP A 770 32.36 -73.47 19.13
N ASN A 771 33.55 -73.62 19.71
CA ASN A 771 34.41 -74.76 19.41
C ASN A 771 33.76 -76.10 19.81
N GLU A 772 32.95 -76.14 20.87
CA GLU A 772 32.25 -77.36 21.29
C GLU A 772 31.16 -77.79 20.30
N THR A 773 30.40 -76.84 19.73
CA THR A 773 29.33 -77.16 18.77
C THR A 773 29.92 -77.51 17.42
N ARG A 774 30.95 -76.80 16.96
CA ARG A 774 31.77 -77.20 15.81
C ARG A 774 32.27 -78.63 15.96
N ARG A 775 32.88 -78.95 17.11
CA ARG A 775 33.37 -80.30 17.40
C ARG A 775 32.25 -81.35 17.33
N LYS A 776 31.08 -81.09 17.91
CA LYS A 776 29.91 -81.99 17.83
C LYS A 776 29.37 -82.17 16.41
N LEU A 777 29.31 -81.10 15.61
CA LEU A 777 28.84 -81.13 14.22
C LEU A 777 29.83 -81.86 13.31
N TRP A 778 31.13 -81.59 13.45
CA TRP A 778 32.17 -82.29 12.72
C TRP A 778 32.28 -83.75 13.12
N LEU A 779 32.07 -84.11 14.39
CA LEU A 779 31.93 -85.51 14.81
C LEU A 779 30.71 -86.18 14.19
N ARG A 780 29.60 -85.45 13.97
CA ARG A 780 28.38 -85.98 13.34
C ARG A 780 28.55 -86.16 11.83
N ILE A 781 29.24 -85.23 11.16
CA ILE A 781 29.68 -85.36 9.76
C ILE A 781 30.67 -86.52 9.61
N ALA A 782 31.68 -86.59 10.48
CA ALA A 782 32.66 -87.69 10.50
C ALA A 782 31.99 -89.03 10.81
N TYR A 783 31.02 -89.09 11.73
CA TYR A 783 30.25 -90.28 12.01
C TYR A 783 29.44 -90.73 10.79
N HIS A 784 28.78 -89.81 10.09
CA HIS A 784 28.05 -90.13 8.85
C HIS A 784 28.99 -90.60 7.72
N GLU A 785 30.22 -90.06 7.65
CA GLU A 785 31.22 -90.43 6.63
C GLU A 785 31.93 -91.77 6.95
N ILE A 786 32.23 -92.03 8.23
CA ILE A 786 32.92 -93.23 8.73
C ILE A 786 31.99 -94.43 8.80
N LYS A 787 30.70 -94.25 9.17
CA LYS A 787 29.70 -95.33 9.31
C LYS A 787 29.38 -96.08 7.99
N GLY A 788 29.98 -95.69 6.87
CA GLY A 788 29.86 -96.39 5.59
C GLY A 788 31.16 -96.69 4.83
N THR A 789 32.33 -96.11 5.17
CA THR A 789 33.52 -96.18 4.28
C THR A 789 34.89 -96.50 4.91
N ASN A 790 35.07 -96.49 6.24
CA ASN A 790 36.32 -96.90 6.93
C ASN A 790 37.68 -96.42 6.31
N ASP A 791 37.73 -95.24 5.69
CA ASP A 791 38.93 -94.69 5.04
C ASP A 791 39.73 -93.72 5.96
N VAL A 792 40.87 -94.15 6.52
CA VAL A 792 41.75 -93.34 7.40
C VAL A 792 42.25 -92.06 6.72
N LYS A 793 42.45 -92.08 5.39
CA LYS A 793 42.93 -90.92 4.62
C LYS A 793 41.89 -89.79 4.52
N LYS A 794 40.59 -90.14 4.46
CA LYS A 794 39.51 -89.16 4.44
C LYS A 794 39.29 -88.55 5.83
N ALA A 795 39.45 -89.34 6.89
CA ALA A 795 39.48 -88.84 8.27
C ALA A 795 40.67 -87.88 8.51
N LEU A 796 41.86 -88.18 7.95
CA LEU A 796 43.02 -87.29 8.00
C LEU A 796 42.81 -86.00 7.18
N SER A 797 42.10 -86.05 6.04
CA SER A 797 41.72 -84.82 5.33
C SER A 797 40.68 -84.01 6.09
N LEU A 798 39.70 -84.66 6.74
CA LEU A 798 38.75 -83.97 7.63
C LEU A 798 39.47 -83.31 8.81
N LEU A 799 40.49 -83.96 9.40
CA LEU A 799 41.34 -83.33 10.44
C LEU A 799 42.09 -82.10 9.94
N LYS A 800 42.57 -82.12 8.70
CA LYS A 800 43.21 -80.95 8.06
C LYS A 800 42.20 -79.84 7.74
N ASP A 801 40.97 -80.21 7.38
CA ASP A 801 39.87 -79.28 7.11
C ASP A 801 39.28 -78.69 8.42
N CYS A 802 39.58 -79.29 9.57
CA CYS A 802 39.07 -78.91 10.89
C CYS A 802 40.10 -78.15 11.73
N ASP A 803 40.68 -77.04 11.26
CA ASP A 803 41.50 -76.03 11.99
C ASP A 803 41.96 -76.40 13.42
N TYR A 804 42.65 -77.54 13.58
CA TYR A 804 43.12 -78.12 14.86
C TYR A 804 42.07 -78.28 15.99
N LEU A 805 40.78 -78.29 15.64
CA LEU A 805 39.64 -78.23 16.56
C LEU A 805 39.25 -79.62 17.10
N LEU A 806 39.49 -80.65 16.29
CA LEU A 806 39.44 -82.04 16.70
C LEU A 806 40.86 -82.50 17.03
N GLN A 807 41.05 -83.00 18.25
CA GLN A 807 42.29 -83.66 18.61
C GLN A 807 42.27 -85.10 18.08
N ILE A 808 43.45 -85.67 17.83
CA ILE A 808 43.57 -87.07 17.40
C ILE A 808 42.89 -88.01 18.41
N GLU A 809 42.92 -87.65 19.70
CA GLU A 809 42.25 -88.36 20.79
C GLU A 809 40.75 -88.59 20.56
N ASP A 810 40.07 -87.70 19.84
CA ASP A 810 38.62 -87.74 19.64
C ASP A 810 38.17 -88.67 18.52
N LEU A 811 39.06 -88.95 17.57
CA LEU A 811 38.76 -89.81 16.43
C LEU A 811 39.20 -91.26 16.66
N LEU A 812 40.14 -91.49 17.57
CA LEU A 812 40.64 -92.82 17.94
C LEU A 812 39.54 -93.83 18.35
N PRO A 813 38.49 -93.46 19.12
CA PRO A 813 37.43 -94.40 19.52
C PRO A 813 36.57 -94.94 18.36
N PHE A 814 36.60 -94.29 17.20
CA PHE A 814 35.81 -94.66 16.03
C PHE A 814 36.53 -95.64 15.09
N PHE A 815 37.80 -95.96 15.36
CA PHE A 815 38.59 -96.95 14.62
C PHE A 815 38.73 -98.26 15.41
N SER A 816 38.77 -99.40 14.73
CA SER A 816 39.08 -100.70 15.36
C SER A 816 40.55 -100.77 15.77
N ASP A 817 40.84 -101.34 16.95
CA ASP A 817 42.14 -101.37 17.67
C ASP A 817 43.41 -101.83 16.89
N PHE A 818 43.31 -102.21 15.61
CA PHE A 818 44.36 -102.91 14.86
C PHE A 818 44.90 -102.22 13.59
N GLU A 819 44.79 -100.89 13.48
CA GLU A 819 45.47 -100.13 12.41
C GLU A 819 46.57 -99.19 12.95
N LYS A 820 47.78 -99.33 12.37
CA LYS A 820 49.10 -98.93 12.89
C LYS A 820 49.22 -97.47 13.39
N ILE A 821 49.61 -97.33 14.66
CA ILE A 821 50.01 -96.09 15.36
C ILE A 821 51.11 -95.29 14.62
N ASP A 822 51.84 -95.92 13.69
CA ASP A 822 52.86 -95.25 12.86
C ASP A 822 52.32 -94.04 12.10
N ASN A 823 51.01 -94.02 11.76
CA ASN A 823 50.41 -92.91 11.01
C ASN A 823 50.17 -91.64 11.85
N PHE A 824 50.34 -91.67 13.18
CA PHE A 824 50.01 -90.54 14.09
C PHE A 824 51.22 -89.90 14.81
N LYS A 825 52.44 -90.37 14.59
CA LYS A 825 53.65 -89.98 15.37
C LYS A 825 53.99 -88.49 15.28
N GLU A 826 53.95 -87.89 14.10
CA GLU A 826 54.40 -86.50 13.89
C GLU A 826 53.49 -85.49 14.59
N ALA A 827 52.18 -85.72 14.53
CA ALA A 827 51.19 -84.79 15.11
C ALA A 827 51.26 -84.70 16.64
N ILE A 828 51.84 -85.69 17.34
CA ILE A 828 51.98 -85.69 18.81
C ILE A 828 53.15 -84.80 19.27
N CYS A 829 54.24 -84.71 18.48
CA CYS A 829 55.43 -83.96 18.89
C CYS A 829 55.27 -82.44 18.85
N ASP A 830 54.41 -81.92 17.97
CA ASP A 830 54.23 -80.47 17.81
C ASP A 830 53.38 -79.87 18.94
N ALA A 831 52.36 -80.58 19.42
CA ALA A 831 51.49 -80.11 20.51
C ALA A 831 52.25 -79.81 21.83
N LEU A 832 53.37 -80.49 22.09
CA LEU A 832 54.14 -80.31 23.33
C LEU A 832 54.97 -79.01 23.36
N LYS A 833 55.32 -78.42 22.21
CA LYS A 833 56.16 -77.21 22.16
C LYS A 833 55.40 -75.93 22.50
N ASP A 834 54.13 -75.85 22.11
CA ASP A 834 53.31 -74.64 22.23
C ASP A 834 52.98 -74.30 23.69
N TYR A 835 52.87 -75.30 24.58
CA TYR A 835 52.54 -75.07 25.99
C TYR A 835 53.59 -74.25 26.75
N ASN A 836 54.88 -74.35 26.40
CA ASN A 836 55.94 -73.66 27.13
C ASN A 836 55.97 -72.14 26.90
N GLN A 837 55.56 -71.66 25.73
CA GLN A 837 55.64 -70.23 25.39
C GLN A 837 54.60 -69.39 26.16
N ARG A 838 53.40 -69.94 26.36
CA ARG A 838 52.27 -69.20 26.93
C ARG A 838 52.47 -68.75 28.38
N ILE A 839 53.33 -69.44 29.13
CA ILE A 839 53.61 -69.14 30.54
C ILE A 839 54.39 -67.83 30.71
N GLN A 840 55.22 -67.46 29.74
CA GLN A 840 56.13 -66.30 29.86
C GLN A 840 55.40 -64.95 29.66
N GLU A 841 54.36 -64.90 28.84
CA GLU A 841 53.68 -63.64 28.51
C GLU A 841 52.88 -63.06 29.69
N LEU A 842 52.20 -63.93 30.45
CA LEU A 842 51.37 -63.54 31.59
C LEU A 842 52.13 -62.84 32.72
N GLN A 843 53.44 -63.10 32.87
CA GLN A 843 54.24 -62.47 33.93
C GLN A 843 54.52 -60.99 33.66
N ARG A 844 54.55 -60.57 32.39
CA ARG A 844 54.89 -59.21 31.97
C ARG A 844 53.75 -58.22 32.22
N GLU A 845 52.51 -58.60 31.89
CA GLU A 845 51.33 -57.72 32.01
C GLU A 845 51.07 -57.25 33.45
N MET A 846 51.42 -58.08 34.44
CA MET A 846 51.20 -57.77 35.85
C MET A 846 52.04 -56.60 36.38
N CYS A 847 53.20 -56.29 35.78
CA CYS A 847 54.09 -55.23 36.26
C CYS A 847 53.60 -53.82 35.87
N GLU A 848 53.12 -53.64 34.64
CA GLU A 848 52.78 -52.31 34.09
C GLU A 848 51.58 -51.66 34.82
N SER A 849 50.59 -52.46 35.20
CA SER A 849 49.39 -51.95 35.87
C SER A 849 49.68 -51.31 37.24
N LYS A 850 50.78 -51.68 37.89
CA LYS A 850 51.11 -51.20 39.25
C LYS A 850 51.63 -49.76 39.26
N GLU A 851 52.44 -49.39 38.26
CA GLU A 851 53.08 -48.06 38.22
C GLU A 851 52.09 -46.92 38.01
N GLN A 852 51.05 -47.14 37.20
CA GLN A 852 50.06 -46.09 36.88
C GLN A 852 49.24 -45.66 38.11
N SER A 853 48.89 -46.59 38.99
CA SER A 853 48.08 -46.31 40.18
C SER A 853 48.80 -45.39 41.18
N GLU A 854 50.13 -45.47 41.28
CA GLU A 854 50.90 -44.66 42.23
C GLU A 854 50.98 -43.18 41.83
N ARG A 855 50.97 -42.89 40.52
CA ARG A 855 51.08 -41.52 39.99
C ARG A 855 49.85 -40.68 40.35
N VAL A 856 48.65 -41.21 40.12
CA VAL A 856 47.37 -40.54 40.40
C VAL A 856 47.22 -40.21 41.90
N CYS A 857 47.68 -41.10 42.77
CA CYS A 857 47.61 -40.90 44.21
C CYS A 857 48.46 -39.71 44.71
N LYS A 858 49.54 -39.34 43.99
CA LYS A 858 50.39 -38.19 44.36
C LYS A 858 49.72 -36.86 44.03
N GLU A 859 49.11 -36.74 42.85
CA GLU A 859 48.45 -35.50 42.38
C GLU A 859 47.25 -35.12 43.28
N LEU A 860 46.44 -36.10 43.69
CA LEU A 860 45.31 -35.86 44.59
C LEU A 860 45.72 -35.31 45.97
N ARG A 861 46.92 -35.65 46.46
CA ARG A 861 47.42 -35.13 47.74
C ARG A 861 47.85 -33.66 47.64
N GLN A 862 48.37 -33.24 46.49
CA GLN A 862 48.80 -31.85 46.27
C GLN A 862 47.61 -30.89 46.21
N LEU A 863 46.52 -31.29 45.54
CA LEU A 863 45.30 -30.46 45.45
C LEU A 863 44.63 -30.24 46.81
N LYS A 864 44.66 -31.23 47.71
CA LYS A 864 44.10 -31.10 49.07
C LYS A 864 44.84 -30.10 49.97
N ALA A 865 46.08 -29.71 49.65
CA ALA A 865 46.89 -28.82 50.46
C ALA A 865 46.78 -27.32 50.06
N HIS A 866 46.02 -26.99 49.02
CA HIS A 866 45.90 -25.62 48.51
C HIS A 866 44.79 -24.84 49.24
N SER A 867 45.08 -23.63 49.75
CA SER A 867 44.11 -22.75 50.42
C SER A 867 44.32 -21.29 50.02
N ILE A 868 43.24 -20.54 49.79
CA ILE A 868 43.27 -19.11 49.43
C ILE A 868 42.92 -18.25 50.65
N ARG A 869 43.70 -17.19 50.93
CA ARG A 869 43.39 -16.19 51.97
C ARG A 869 42.87 -14.90 51.32
N MET A 870 41.91 -14.27 51.97
CA MET A 870 41.32 -12.99 51.53
C MET A 870 41.52 -11.90 52.59
N GLU A 871 41.78 -10.68 52.13
CA GLU A 871 41.96 -9.50 52.97
C GLU A 871 40.86 -8.47 52.71
N ALA A 872 40.57 -7.60 53.70
CA ALA A 872 39.45 -6.65 53.63
C ALA A 872 39.60 -5.56 52.56
N GLN A 873 40.79 -5.43 51.95
CA GLN A 873 41.10 -4.48 50.88
C GLN A 873 41.07 -5.11 49.48
N ASP A 874 40.74 -6.41 49.37
CA ASP A 874 40.69 -7.08 48.07
C ASP A 874 39.61 -6.44 47.18
N VAL A 875 39.98 -6.16 45.93
CA VAL A 875 39.13 -5.53 44.91
C VAL A 875 38.64 -6.56 43.90
N CYS A 876 37.53 -6.26 43.24
CA CYS A 876 37.02 -7.07 42.13
C CYS A 876 37.82 -6.80 40.85
N ASP A 877 38.28 -7.86 40.19
CA ASP A 877 39.11 -7.80 38.97
C ASP A 877 38.41 -7.19 37.73
N VAL A 878 37.14 -6.75 37.85
CA VAL A 878 36.34 -6.18 36.74
C VAL A 878 35.93 -4.73 36.99
N CYS A 879 35.73 -4.31 38.25
CA CYS A 879 35.27 -2.96 38.56
C CYS A 879 36.14 -2.21 39.59
N ASP A 880 37.21 -2.83 40.08
CA ASP A 880 38.18 -2.29 41.04
C ASP A 880 37.59 -1.78 42.37
N LEU A 881 36.31 -2.05 42.63
CA LEU A 881 35.64 -1.77 43.90
C LEU A 881 35.90 -2.91 44.90
N ILE A 882 35.93 -2.57 46.19
CA ILE A 882 36.17 -3.51 47.29
C ILE A 882 35.15 -4.66 47.25
N LEU A 883 35.63 -5.91 47.30
CA LEU A 883 34.81 -7.12 47.15
C LEU A 883 33.69 -7.21 48.18
N LEU A 884 33.98 -6.90 49.45
CA LEU A 884 33.05 -7.05 50.58
C LEU A 884 31.79 -6.16 50.51
N VAL A 885 31.74 -5.20 49.58
CA VAL A 885 30.57 -4.32 49.41
C VAL A 885 29.39 -5.06 48.74
N LYS A 886 29.67 -6.13 47.99
CA LYS A 886 28.67 -6.92 47.24
C LYS A 886 28.95 -8.42 47.36
N PRO A 887 27.97 -9.30 47.12
CA PRO A 887 28.23 -10.74 47.02
C PRO A 887 29.26 -11.03 45.93
N PHE A 888 30.26 -11.86 46.23
CA PHE A 888 31.42 -12.12 45.38
C PHE A 888 31.75 -13.61 45.24
N PHE A 889 32.50 -13.95 44.19
CA PHE A 889 33.03 -15.28 43.89
C PHE A 889 34.56 -15.28 43.93
N VAL A 890 35.13 -16.39 44.38
CA VAL A 890 36.58 -16.66 44.35
C VAL A 890 36.83 -18.04 43.78
N PHE A 891 37.67 -18.09 42.75
CA PHE A 891 38.05 -19.32 42.09
C PHE A 891 39.33 -19.91 42.70
N ILE A 892 39.53 -21.23 42.55
CA ILE A 892 40.72 -21.95 43.06
C ILE A 892 42.03 -21.41 42.43
N CYS A 893 41.95 -20.77 41.26
CA CYS A 893 43.06 -20.08 40.62
C CYS A 893 43.42 -18.72 41.25
N GLY A 894 42.61 -18.20 42.19
CA GLY A 894 42.86 -16.97 42.93
C GLY A 894 42.14 -15.72 42.44
N HIS A 895 41.44 -15.76 41.30
CA HIS A 895 40.67 -14.61 40.76
C HIS A 895 39.38 -14.34 41.54
N LYS A 896 39.03 -13.05 41.66
CA LYS A 896 37.97 -12.57 42.56
C LYS A 896 37.02 -11.60 41.85
N PHE A 897 35.72 -11.87 41.91
CA PHE A 897 34.71 -11.10 41.17
C PHE A 897 33.47 -10.78 42.00
N HIS A 898 32.86 -9.61 41.84
CA HIS A 898 31.47 -9.43 42.28
C HIS A 898 30.53 -10.26 41.42
N SER A 899 29.48 -10.80 42.02
CA SER A 899 28.43 -11.57 41.34
C SER A 899 27.81 -10.80 40.16
N ASP A 900 27.44 -9.53 40.36
CA ASP A 900 26.90 -8.68 39.28
C ASP A 900 27.90 -8.47 38.13
N CYS A 901 29.20 -8.36 38.45
CA CYS A 901 30.24 -8.12 37.46
C CYS A 901 30.55 -9.38 36.65
N LEU A 902 30.60 -10.53 37.32
CA LEU A 902 30.78 -11.83 36.69
C LEU A 902 29.59 -12.15 35.77
N ASP A 903 28.37 -11.92 36.26
CA ASP A 903 27.15 -12.18 35.50
C ASP A 903 27.07 -11.36 34.20
N LYS A 904 27.41 -10.06 34.25
CA LYS A 904 27.45 -9.21 33.05
C LYS A 904 28.43 -9.70 31.98
N GLN A 905 29.56 -10.25 32.37
CA GLN A 905 30.61 -10.71 31.45
C GLN A 905 30.37 -12.14 30.95
N VAL A 906 29.80 -13.00 31.80
CA VAL A 906 29.57 -14.42 31.48
C VAL A 906 28.27 -14.60 30.67
N ALA A 907 27.21 -13.82 30.93
CA ALA A 907 25.94 -13.93 30.20
C ALA A 907 26.03 -13.89 28.65
N PRO A 908 26.82 -13.00 28.02
CA PRO A 908 26.98 -13.00 26.56
C PRO A 908 27.86 -14.13 26.02
N MET A 909 28.73 -14.73 26.85
CA MET A 909 29.68 -15.78 26.42
C MET A 909 29.12 -17.20 26.59
N LEU A 910 27.99 -17.35 27.29
CA LEU A 910 27.31 -18.63 27.44
C LEU A 910 26.58 -19.03 26.14
N GLY A 911 26.69 -20.31 25.76
CA GLY A 911 25.94 -20.86 24.63
C GLY A 911 24.41 -20.65 24.76
N LYS A 912 23.71 -20.53 23.62
CA LYS A 912 22.29 -20.12 23.53
C LYS A 912 21.35 -20.85 24.50
N GLU A 913 21.57 -22.15 24.71
CA GLU A 913 20.74 -22.97 25.60
C GLU A 913 21.00 -22.71 27.09
N ARG A 914 22.28 -22.56 27.48
CA ARG A 914 22.67 -22.18 28.85
C ARG A 914 22.27 -20.75 29.17
N SER A 915 22.40 -19.82 28.22
CA SER A 915 21.96 -18.42 28.36
C SER A 915 20.44 -18.32 28.52
N ARG A 916 19.64 -19.05 27.72
CA ARG A 916 18.17 -19.13 27.87
C ARG A 916 17.77 -19.71 29.23
N ARG A 917 18.46 -20.77 29.69
CA ARG A 917 18.21 -21.37 31.01
C ARG A 917 18.53 -20.37 32.13
N LEU A 918 19.65 -19.65 32.05
CA LEU A 918 20.02 -18.60 33.01
C LEU A 918 18.96 -17.47 33.05
N SER A 919 18.49 -16.97 31.91
CA SER A 919 17.45 -15.94 31.84
C SER A 919 16.11 -16.42 32.43
N LEU A 920 15.72 -17.66 32.14
CA LEU A 920 14.50 -18.25 32.71
C LEU A 920 14.60 -18.36 34.24
N LEU A 921 15.72 -18.85 34.76
CA LEU A 921 15.96 -18.98 36.19
C LEU A 921 15.96 -17.61 36.89
N LYS A 922 16.55 -16.57 36.27
CA LYS A 922 16.48 -15.19 36.77
C LYS A 922 15.06 -14.63 36.78
N GLN A 923 14.29 -14.85 35.71
CA GLN A 923 12.89 -14.40 35.64
C GLN A 923 12.03 -15.10 36.70
N GLN A 924 12.24 -16.40 36.94
CA GLN A 924 11.58 -17.14 38.00
C GLN A 924 11.95 -16.59 39.39
N MET A 925 13.22 -16.24 39.59
CA MET A 925 13.70 -15.62 40.83
C MET A 925 13.08 -14.22 41.05
N GLU A 926 13.01 -13.37 40.03
CA GLU A 926 12.38 -12.05 40.08
C GLU A 926 10.88 -12.14 40.35
N THR A 927 10.19 -13.09 39.72
CA THR A 927 8.75 -13.32 39.93
C THR A 927 8.46 -13.74 41.38
N LEU A 928 9.31 -14.62 41.94
CA LEU A 928 9.24 -15.02 43.34
C LEU A 928 9.55 -13.85 44.30
N MET A 929 10.46 -12.94 43.91
CA MET A 929 10.76 -11.73 44.70
C MET A 929 9.64 -10.68 44.64
N ALA A 930 9.00 -10.49 43.47
CA ALA A 930 7.88 -9.57 43.31
C ALA A 930 6.63 -10.02 44.09
N GLN A 931 6.37 -11.33 44.15
CA GLN A 931 5.27 -11.91 44.93
C GLN A 931 5.46 -11.73 46.45
N THR A 932 6.68 -11.51 46.94
CA THR A 932 6.96 -11.34 48.37
C THR A 932 6.75 -9.93 48.92
N VAL A 933 6.51 -8.91 48.10
CA VAL A 933 6.37 -7.51 48.57
C VAL A 933 4.96 -7.21 49.14
N GLY A 934 3.96 -8.07 48.89
CA GLY A 934 2.56 -7.84 49.30
C GLY A 934 2.03 -8.64 50.51
N THR A 935 2.71 -9.68 50.97
CA THR A 935 2.19 -10.57 52.05
C THR A 935 3.32 -11.06 52.96
N ALA A 936 3.30 -10.63 54.23
CA ALA A 936 4.34 -10.86 55.24
C ALA A 936 4.31 -12.25 55.92
N ASN A 937 3.99 -13.33 55.18
CA ASN A 937 4.06 -14.71 55.68
C ASN A 937 4.88 -15.58 54.71
N HIS A 938 6.17 -15.76 54.98
CA HIS A 938 7.05 -16.65 54.22
C HIS A 938 6.74 -18.12 54.54
N THR A 939 6.42 -18.93 53.53
CA THR A 939 6.39 -20.40 53.70
C THR A 939 7.82 -20.96 53.58
N PRO A 940 8.22 -21.93 54.42
CA PRO A 940 9.59 -22.47 54.42
C PRO A 940 9.98 -23.11 53.07
N ASP A 941 9.00 -23.66 52.33
CA ASP A 941 9.22 -24.21 50.99
C ASP A 941 9.57 -23.15 49.94
N GLN A 942 9.01 -21.93 50.04
CA GLN A 942 9.37 -20.83 49.13
C GLN A 942 10.80 -20.35 49.36
N GLN A 943 11.26 -20.36 50.62
CA GLN A 943 12.63 -19.99 50.96
C GLN A 943 13.63 -21.07 50.51
N LYS A 944 13.26 -22.35 50.62
CA LYS A 944 14.08 -23.47 50.12
C LYS A 944 14.24 -23.42 48.60
N LYS A 945 13.13 -23.26 47.86
CA LYS A 945 13.16 -23.10 46.40
C LYS A 945 13.97 -21.88 45.96
N ARG A 946 13.90 -20.78 46.73
CA ARG A 946 14.71 -19.58 46.47
C ARG A 946 16.22 -19.86 46.62
N ILE A 947 16.60 -20.69 47.59
CA ILE A 947 18.01 -21.08 47.78
C ILE A 947 18.45 -22.03 46.66
N GLU A 948 17.63 -23.02 46.30
CA GLU A 948 17.91 -23.98 45.21
C GLU A 948 18.07 -23.26 43.86
N LEU A 949 17.16 -22.34 43.54
CA LEU A 949 17.27 -21.52 42.32
C LEU A 949 18.50 -20.62 42.35
N LYS A 950 18.85 -20.06 43.51
CA LYS A 950 20.06 -19.27 43.67
C LYS A 950 21.30 -20.14 43.45
N THR A 951 21.36 -21.34 44.03
CA THR A 951 22.50 -22.25 43.83
C THR A 951 22.65 -22.70 42.38
N GLU A 952 21.56 -22.98 41.67
CA GLU A 952 21.63 -23.34 40.24
C GLU A 952 22.14 -22.16 39.39
N ILE A 953 21.73 -20.93 39.70
CA ILE A 953 22.26 -19.73 39.03
C ILE A 953 23.76 -19.58 39.32
N GLU A 954 24.17 -19.75 40.58
CA GLU A 954 25.56 -19.66 41.00
C GLU A 954 26.44 -20.77 40.38
N GLU A 955 25.94 -22.00 40.24
CA GLU A 955 26.63 -23.11 39.58
C GLU A 955 26.90 -22.82 38.09
N ILE A 956 25.93 -22.23 37.39
CA ILE A 956 26.11 -21.85 35.97
C ILE A 956 27.13 -20.72 35.84
N LEU A 957 27.09 -19.74 36.75
CA LEU A 957 28.01 -18.59 36.73
C LEU A 957 29.44 -18.94 37.19
N ALA A 958 29.59 -19.93 38.09
CA ALA A 958 30.87 -20.32 38.68
C ALA A 958 31.46 -21.62 38.10
N ALA A 959 30.92 -22.14 36.99
CA ALA A 959 31.39 -23.36 36.35
C ALA A 959 32.87 -23.27 35.94
N ASP A 960 33.27 -22.15 35.33
CA ASP A 960 34.64 -21.88 34.91
C ASP A 960 35.06 -20.46 35.30
N CYS A 961 36.35 -20.28 35.59
CA CYS A 961 36.90 -18.95 35.85
C CYS A 961 36.96 -18.14 34.55
N LEU A 962 36.48 -16.89 34.60
CA LEU A 962 36.43 -15.99 33.45
C LEU A 962 37.78 -15.89 32.72
N TYR A 963 38.89 -15.65 33.44
CA TYR A 963 40.21 -15.51 32.84
C TYR A 963 40.94 -16.82 32.49
N CYS A 964 40.70 -17.90 33.24
CA CYS A 964 41.44 -19.16 33.05
C CYS A 964 40.76 -20.16 32.12
N GLY A 965 39.48 -19.93 31.75
CA GLY A 965 38.72 -20.80 30.86
C GLY A 965 38.02 -20.00 29.77
N LEU A 966 36.97 -19.27 30.14
CA LEU A 966 36.04 -18.64 29.19
C LEU A 966 36.70 -17.61 28.25
N LEU A 967 37.64 -16.78 28.74
CA LEU A 967 38.37 -15.85 27.86
C LEU A 967 39.40 -16.55 26.96
N ILE A 968 39.89 -17.73 27.33
CA ILE A 968 40.85 -18.48 26.50
C ILE A 968 40.13 -19.02 25.26
N GLU A 969 38.89 -19.47 25.42
CA GLU A 969 38.06 -19.95 24.31
C GLU A 969 37.63 -18.83 23.34
N THR A 970 37.68 -17.56 23.76
CA THR A 970 37.32 -16.41 22.91
C THR A 970 38.51 -15.71 22.26
N ILE A 971 39.75 -16.19 22.48
CA ILE A 971 40.96 -15.65 21.81
C ILE A 971 40.84 -15.73 20.29
N ASP A 972 40.14 -16.74 19.77
CA ASP A 972 39.96 -16.94 18.33
C ASP A 972 38.83 -16.08 17.73
N GLN A 973 38.10 -15.29 18.53
CA GLN A 973 37.03 -14.41 18.04
C GLN A 973 37.56 -13.02 17.66
N PRO A 974 37.18 -12.46 16.49
CA PRO A 974 37.60 -11.13 16.08
C PRO A 974 37.00 -10.06 17.01
N LEU A 975 37.83 -9.12 17.48
CA LEU A 975 37.43 -8.03 18.40
C LEU A 975 36.32 -7.11 17.85
N VAL A 976 36.04 -7.15 16.54
CA VAL A 976 34.97 -6.39 15.87
C VAL A 976 34.35 -7.27 14.78
N GLU A 977 33.03 -7.49 14.80
CA GLU A 977 32.33 -8.36 13.84
C GLU A 977 32.14 -7.74 12.45
N ASN A 978 32.13 -6.40 12.31
CA ASN A 978 31.99 -5.69 11.02
C ASN A 978 33.05 -4.61 10.86
N TRP A 979 34.22 -5.00 10.38
CA TRP A 979 35.31 -4.06 10.06
C TRP A 979 34.90 -2.96 9.05
N ASP A 980 33.96 -3.25 8.14
CA ASP A 980 33.51 -2.30 7.11
C ASP A 980 32.70 -1.12 7.68
N GLN A 981 32.00 -1.32 8.79
CA GLN A 981 31.21 -0.26 9.43
C GLN A 981 32.09 0.71 10.25
N VAL A 982 33.21 0.21 10.78
CA VAL A 982 34.21 1.03 11.48
C VAL A 982 35.01 1.86 10.47
N ASN A 983 35.31 1.31 9.28
CA ASN A 983 35.94 2.07 8.20
C ASN A 983 35.08 3.26 7.72
N LEU A 984 33.75 3.08 7.61
CA LEU A 984 32.81 4.17 7.27
C LEU A 984 32.66 5.24 8.36
N GLY A 985 33.06 4.97 9.61
CA GLY A 985 33.09 5.95 10.69
C GLY A 985 34.47 6.59 10.90
N TRP A 986 35.50 6.10 10.21
CA TRP A 986 36.86 6.63 10.23
C TRP A 986 37.19 7.43 8.95
N GLU A 987 36.41 7.29 7.88
CA GLU A 987 36.24 8.31 6.82
C GLU A 987 35.27 9.41 7.25
#